data_AF-A0A318I6U7-F1
#
_entry.id   AF-A0A318I6U7-F1
#
_cell.length_a   1.000
_cell.length_b   1.000
_cell.length_c   1.000
_cell.angle_alpha   90.00
_cell.angle_beta   90.00
_cell.angle_gamma   90.00
#
_symmetry.space_group_name_H-M   'P 1'
#
loop_
_entity.id
_entity.type
_entity.pdbx_description
1 polymer ?
#
loop_
_entity_poly.entity_id
_entity_poly.type
_entity_poly.pdbx_seq_one_letter_code
_entity_poly.pdbx_strand_id
1 'polypeptide(L)'
;MKKYISSIFLLFSFVLFSQELVVKESIYNPSKNINDGVIKLEVDGGTPPYQYKWSNQNTALTSNQATNLVEGLAYTVTVTDAKGVQVTKEFKVPAEAITEFFNGVMTPAVSALGSVLFWDPFAAIGIYDPVVYADVKRIGIPGWSPELKDKFILKQWLKPEGQKVKKGDDIAIISKSNGTTETITSPVNGVLKHLAKEGGVIYNSENLEHVIEQGAHFLAEVKYDEPIVITHPNGDPQQKAIPFIVIWLVIGAVFFTLRMGFINIRGFRHSIDLAKGKYDDPDAPGQVTHFQALATAVSGTVGLGNIAGVGVAVSLGGAGATFWMIVCGLLGMSSKFVECTLGVKYRNILPDGRVFGGPMNYLRYGLEKRNLKGVGKVLAGLFAVLAVGASFGGGNMFQANQSFEQLSGQFPALQGNGFYFGIITAILVGVVIIGGINSIANVTGRVVPIMASIYILAALTVIIINIQNIGPAFAAIVEGAFSPSALKGGVIGVLIVGFQRAAFSNEAGVGSAAIAHSTAKTNHPPSEGFVALLEPFIDTVVVCTLTALVLIFTGMHEVEGMAGAQLTSDAFGSVLSWFPYVLALAVFLFAFSTMISWSYYGMRAWTYLFGKSKKVEFVYKMLFLVFVVVGASVSLGAVLDFSDMMILAMSFPNIIGLYLMSGEVKKDLDDYLIKLKANLLYKKKGKA
;
A
#
# COMPACT_ATOMS: atom_id res chain seq x y z
N MET A 1 56.74 49.28 -64.65
CA MET A 1 57.54 48.04 -64.48
C MET A 1 57.50 47.61 -63.01
N LYS A 2 57.14 46.34 -62.76
CA LYS A 2 57.28 45.48 -61.54
C LYS A 2 56.80 46.05 -60.18
N LYS A 3 55.64 45.65 -59.65
CA LYS A 3 55.19 44.37 -59.03
C LYS A 3 55.43 44.31 -57.51
N TYR A 4 54.32 44.56 -56.81
CA TYR A 4 54.02 44.28 -55.41
C TYR A 4 54.01 42.77 -55.12
N ILE A 5 54.34 42.41 -53.87
CA ILE A 5 53.75 41.35 -53.00
C ILE A 5 54.78 41.01 -51.91
N SER A 6 54.39 41.21 -50.64
CA SER A 6 54.51 40.16 -49.62
C SER A 6 53.79 40.59 -48.35
N SER A 7 52.70 39.88 -48.06
CA SER A 7 51.77 40.09 -46.97
C SER A 7 52.13 39.22 -45.77
N ILE A 8 52.00 39.81 -44.59
CA ILE A 8 52.23 39.24 -43.26
C ILE A 8 51.07 38.33 -42.85
N PHE A 9 51.41 37.13 -42.36
CA PHE A 9 50.55 36.20 -41.64
C PHE A 9 50.07 36.82 -40.32
N LEU A 10 48.77 36.98 -40.13
CA LEU A 10 48.16 37.30 -38.83
C LEU A 10 47.02 36.31 -38.59
N LEU A 11 47.24 35.43 -37.62
CA LEU A 11 46.27 34.50 -37.06
C LEU A 11 45.05 35.28 -36.52
N PHE A 12 43.90 35.13 -37.17
CA PHE A 12 42.60 35.52 -36.62
C PHE A 12 41.95 34.26 -36.02
N SER A 13 42.15 34.06 -34.71
CA SER A 13 41.36 33.12 -33.93
C SER A 13 40.00 33.77 -33.64
N PHE A 14 38.94 33.34 -34.32
CA PHE A 14 37.57 33.69 -33.95
C PHE A 14 37.24 33.06 -32.59
N VAL A 15 37.28 33.86 -31.52
CA VAL A 15 36.68 33.50 -30.24
C VAL A 15 35.17 33.73 -30.36
N LEU A 16 34.42 32.65 -30.60
CA LEU A 16 32.96 32.66 -30.44
C LEU A 16 32.64 32.94 -28.97
N PHE A 17 32.18 34.16 -28.65
CA PHE A 17 31.57 34.43 -27.36
C PHE A 17 30.28 33.59 -27.26
N SER A 18 30.31 32.53 -26.45
CA SER A 18 29.09 31.86 -26.03
C SER A 18 28.34 32.83 -25.11
N GLN A 19 27.14 33.27 -25.51
CA GLN A 19 26.26 34.03 -24.60
C GLN A 19 26.01 33.21 -23.34
N GLU A 20 26.06 33.87 -22.18
CA GLU A 20 25.80 33.26 -20.88
C GLU A 20 24.34 32.80 -20.82
N LEU A 21 24.11 31.62 -20.23
CA LEU A 21 22.78 31.04 -20.04
C LEU A 21 22.06 31.76 -18.91
N VAL A 22 21.02 32.51 -19.23
CA VAL A 22 20.18 33.23 -18.26
C VAL A 22 18.86 32.50 -18.11
N VAL A 23 18.51 32.10 -16.89
CA VAL A 23 17.25 31.43 -16.55
C VAL A 23 16.39 32.40 -15.76
N LYS A 24 15.19 32.68 -16.28
CA LYS A 24 14.13 33.43 -15.60
C LYS A 24 13.02 32.47 -15.20
N GLU A 25 12.45 32.68 -14.03
CA GLU A 25 11.41 31.84 -13.47
C GLU A 25 10.05 32.55 -13.37
N SER A 26 8.98 31.76 -13.46
CA SER A 26 7.64 32.11 -13.04
C SER A 26 7.18 31.04 -12.06
N ILE A 27 6.99 31.44 -10.80
CA ILE A 27 6.58 30.56 -9.70
C ILE A 27 5.19 30.98 -9.26
N TYR A 28 4.25 30.04 -9.23
CA TYR A 28 2.90 30.31 -8.74
C TYR A 28 2.27 29.07 -8.11
N ASN A 29 1.36 29.31 -7.18
CA ASN A 29 0.52 28.28 -6.58
C ASN A 29 -0.87 28.34 -7.27
N PRO A 30 -1.31 27.30 -8.00
CA PRO A 30 -2.60 27.30 -8.69
C PRO A 30 -3.81 27.33 -7.75
N SER A 31 -3.70 26.76 -6.54
CA SER A 31 -4.82 26.66 -5.61
C SER A 31 -4.39 26.71 -4.14
N LYS A 32 -5.22 26.18 -3.24
CA LYS A 32 -4.87 25.96 -1.82
C LYS A 32 -4.70 24.47 -1.50
N ASN A 33 -4.73 23.64 -2.54
CA ASN A 33 -4.50 22.21 -2.43
C ASN A 33 -3.00 21.98 -2.28
N ILE A 34 -2.61 20.89 -1.64
CA ILE A 34 -1.21 20.53 -1.55
C ILE A 34 -0.72 19.93 -2.88
N ASN A 35 0.59 20.00 -3.10
CA ASN A 35 1.28 19.31 -4.19
C ASN A 35 0.78 19.74 -5.58
N ASP A 36 0.42 21.01 -5.77
CA ASP A 36 0.00 21.55 -7.08
C ASP A 36 0.85 22.75 -7.54
N GLY A 37 1.84 23.16 -6.74
CA GLY A 37 2.79 24.20 -7.06
C GLY A 37 3.46 24.05 -8.43
N VAL A 38 3.71 25.20 -9.08
CA VAL A 38 4.27 25.27 -10.43
C VAL A 38 5.49 26.16 -10.47
N ILE A 39 6.55 25.67 -11.12
CA ILE A 39 7.72 26.46 -11.51
C ILE A 39 7.89 26.33 -13.02
N LYS A 40 7.83 27.45 -13.73
CA LYS A 40 8.06 27.55 -15.18
C LYS A 40 9.31 28.38 -15.45
N LEU A 41 10.12 27.95 -16.40
CA LEU A 41 11.37 28.60 -16.77
C LEU A 41 11.31 29.16 -18.19
N GLU A 42 11.91 30.33 -18.35
CA GLU A 42 12.27 30.93 -19.63
C GLU A 42 13.78 31.07 -19.69
N VAL A 43 14.39 30.55 -20.76
CA VAL A 43 15.84 30.51 -20.93
C VAL A 43 16.23 31.45 -22.06
N ASP A 44 17.20 32.32 -21.78
CA ASP A 44 17.81 33.24 -22.74
C ASP A 44 19.33 33.00 -22.82
N GLY A 45 19.94 33.28 -23.98
CA GLY A 45 21.34 32.93 -24.27
C GLY A 45 21.59 31.43 -24.48
N GLY A 46 22.84 31.01 -24.68
CA GLY A 46 23.19 29.62 -25.00
C GLY A 46 22.79 29.15 -26.41
N THR A 47 22.85 27.84 -26.67
CA THR A 47 22.49 27.22 -27.96
C THR A 47 21.34 26.20 -27.80
N PRO A 48 20.12 26.46 -28.30
CA PRO A 48 19.04 25.48 -28.30
C PRO A 48 19.38 24.20 -29.08
N PRO A 49 18.73 23.05 -28.80
CA PRO A 49 17.73 22.82 -27.76
C PRO A 49 18.31 22.74 -26.33
N TYR A 50 17.50 23.07 -25.33
CA TYR A 50 17.86 22.96 -23.91
C TYR A 50 17.34 21.66 -23.29
N GLN A 51 18.06 21.14 -22.31
CA GLN A 51 17.62 20.08 -21.40
C GLN A 51 17.47 20.63 -19.98
N TYR A 52 16.42 20.19 -19.28
CA TYR A 52 16.05 20.65 -17.94
C TYR A 52 16.07 19.48 -16.97
N LYS A 53 17.16 19.31 -16.23
CA LYS A 53 17.24 18.28 -15.20
C LYS A 53 16.71 18.81 -13.86
N TRP A 54 15.44 18.55 -13.60
CA TRP A 54 14.77 18.89 -12.35
C TRP A 54 15.05 17.85 -11.25
N SER A 55 15.10 18.29 -9.99
CA SER A 55 15.09 17.39 -8.82
C SER A 55 13.75 16.67 -8.62
N ASN A 56 12.66 17.23 -9.15
CA ASN A 56 11.38 16.53 -9.22
C ASN A 56 11.44 15.44 -10.29
N GLN A 57 11.41 14.18 -9.85
CA GLN A 57 11.49 12.99 -10.71
C GLN A 57 10.38 12.92 -11.77
N ASN A 58 9.20 13.48 -11.49
CA ASN A 58 8.06 13.43 -12.40
C ASN A 58 8.13 14.44 -13.56
N THR A 59 9.12 15.34 -13.56
CA THR A 59 9.26 16.36 -14.60
C THR A 59 10.19 15.90 -15.71
N ALA A 60 9.72 15.91 -16.97
CA ALA A 60 10.50 15.46 -18.12
C ALA A 60 11.75 16.32 -18.38
N LEU A 61 12.85 15.70 -18.86
CA LEU A 61 14.08 16.40 -19.26
C LEU A 61 13.87 17.47 -20.35
N THR A 62 12.79 17.39 -21.12
CA THR A 62 12.42 18.36 -22.16
C THR A 62 11.51 19.47 -21.64
N SER A 63 11.02 19.37 -20.40
CA SER A 63 10.05 20.30 -19.84
C SER A 63 10.74 21.46 -19.14
N ASN A 64 10.49 22.67 -19.64
CA ASN A 64 10.86 23.90 -18.93
C ASN A 64 9.89 24.21 -17.77
N GLN A 65 8.91 23.35 -17.51
CA GLN A 65 7.92 23.53 -16.46
C GLN A 65 7.83 22.28 -15.58
N ALA A 66 7.95 22.48 -14.27
CA ALA A 66 7.67 21.48 -13.26
C ALA A 66 6.33 21.80 -12.59
N THR A 67 5.45 20.81 -12.52
CA THR A 67 4.12 20.91 -11.89
C THR A 67 3.98 19.87 -10.78
N ASN A 68 2.88 19.96 -10.03
CA ASN A 68 2.57 19.08 -8.90
C ASN A 68 3.69 19.08 -7.84
N LEU A 69 4.26 20.26 -7.59
CA LEU A 69 5.35 20.44 -6.65
C LEU A 69 4.80 20.62 -5.25
N VAL A 70 5.40 19.94 -4.27
CA VAL A 70 5.16 20.20 -2.86
C VAL A 70 5.60 21.62 -2.50
N GLU A 71 4.67 22.43 -2.01
CA GLU A 71 4.90 23.79 -1.55
C GLU A 71 5.81 23.79 -0.31
N GLY A 72 6.62 24.83 -0.16
CA GLY A 72 7.54 24.93 0.97
C GLY A 72 8.87 24.17 0.80
N LEU A 73 9.00 23.29 -0.20
CA LEU A 73 10.24 22.57 -0.52
C LEU A 73 11.07 23.30 -1.59
N ALA A 74 12.39 23.08 -1.52
CA ALA A 74 13.33 23.57 -2.51
C ALA A 74 13.48 22.54 -3.66
N TYR A 75 13.45 23.03 -4.90
CA TYR A 75 13.65 22.26 -6.11
C TYR A 75 14.83 22.83 -6.89
N THR A 76 15.75 21.97 -7.27
CA THR A 76 16.90 22.34 -8.10
C THR A 76 16.65 21.96 -9.55
N VAL A 77 17.06 22.82 -10.48
CA VAL A 77 17.03 22.53 -11.91
C VAL A 77 18.37 22.86 -12.53
N THR A 78 18.92 21.92 -13.29
CA THR A 78 20.12 22.13 -14.11
C THR A 78 19.71 22.24 -15.56
N VAL A 79 19.85 23.44 -16.13
CA VAL A 79 19.57 23.73 -17.55
C VAL A 79 20.86 23.54 -18.32
N THR A 80 20.83 22.69 -19.35
CA THR A 80 21.99 22.40 -20.22
C THR A 80 21.65 22.75 -21.67
N ASP A 81 22.49 23.52 -22.35
CA ASP A 81 22.32 23.78 -23.77
C ASP A 81 22.93 22.70 -24.69
N ALA A 82 22.74 22.83 -26.00
CA ALA A 82 23.26 21.89 -26.99
C ALA A 82 24.80 21.82 -27.08
N LYS A 83 25.51 22.82 -26.51
CA LYS A 83 26.98 22.83 -26.43
C LYS A 83 27.49 22.32 -25.08
N GLY A 84 26.60 21.92 -24.17
CA GLY A 84 26.93 21.39 -22.85
C GLY A 84 27.17 22.44 -21.78
N VAL A 85 26.87 23.72 -22.04
CA VAL A 85 26.93 24.78 -21.02
C VAL A 85 25.78 24.57 -20.04
N GLN A 86 26.09 24.59 -18.75
CA GLN A 86 25.12 24.30 -17.69
C GLN A 86 24.94 25.47 -16.73
N VAL A 87 23.70 25.66 -16.27
CA VAL A 87 23.38 26.55 -15.16
C VAL A 87 22.42 25.83 -14.20
N THR A 88 22.76 25.80 -12.91
CA THR A 88 21.90 25.23 -11.87
C THR A 88 21.25 26.34 -11.07
N LYS A 89 19.94 26.23 -10.88
CA LYS A 89 19.15 27.14 -10.04
C LYS A 89 18.34 26.34 -9.02
N GLU A 90 18.07 26.98 -7.90
CA GLU A 90 17.18 26.46 -6.85
C GLU A 90 15.99 27.40 -6.71
N PHE A 91 14.81 26.82 -6.61
CA PHE A 91 13.54 27.52 -6.55
C PHE A 91 12.66 26.91 -5.47
N LYS A 92 11.74 27.70 -4.92
CA LYS A 92 10.81 27.26 -3.89
C LYS A 92 9.44 27.84 -4.16
N VAL A 93 8.42 26.99 -4.22
CA VAL A 93 7.03 27.43 -4.25
C VAL A 93 6.62 27.83 -2.83
N PRO A 94 6.13 29.07 -2.60
CA PRO A 94 5.67 29.47 -1.28
C PRO A 94 4.40 28.70 -0.88
N ALA A 95 4.30 28.32 0.39
CA ALA A 95 3.07 27.78 0.95
C ALA A 95 2.16 28.94 1.40
N GLU A 96 0.91 28.95 0.92
CA GLU A 96 -0.13 29.92 1.23
C GLU A 96 -1.16 29.35 2.22
N ALA A 97 -1.39 28.04 2.20
CA ALA A 97 -2.31 27.36 3.10
C ALA A 97 -1.59 26.68 4.28
N ILE A 98 -2.29 26.55 5.42
CA ILE A 98 -1.78 25.82 6.60
C ILE A 98 -1.46 24.36 6.23
N THR A 99 -2.23 23.80 5.32
CA THR A 99 -2.15 22.43 4.82
C THR A 99 -0.87 22.20 4.03
N GLU A 100 -0.54 23.12 3.13
CA GLU A 100 0.71 23.18 2.37
C GLU A 100 1.92 23.34 3.28
N PHE A 101 1.85 24.26 4.26
CA PHE A 101 2.91 24.44 5.24
C PHE A 101 3.18 23.15 6.02
N PHE A 102 2.11 22.52 6.52
CA PHE A 102 2.24 21.28 7.28
C PHE A 102 2.80 20.13 6.43
N ASN A 103 2.31 19.97 5.20
CA ASN A 103 2.77 18.95 4.27
C ASN A 103 4.25 19.16 3.86
N GLY A 104 4.65 20.39 3.57
CA GLY A 104 6.04 20.76 3.27
C GLY A 104 7.01 20.52 4.44
N VAL A 105 6.55 20.70 5.68
CA VAL A 105 7.34 20.38 6.90
C VAL A 105 7.43 18.86 7.14
N MET A 106 6.35 18.12 6.88
CA MET A 106 6.30 16.67 7.13
C MET A 106 7.02 15.85 6.06
N THR A 107 7.03 16.30 4.79
CA THR A 107 7.64 15.56 3.67
C THR A 107 9.11 15.18 3.91
N PRO A 108 10.00 16.07 4.38
CA PRO A 108 11.38 15.70 4.70
C PRO A 108 11.49 14.69 5.84
N ALA A 109 10.63 14.80 6.85
CA ALA A 109 10.60 13.85 7.98
C ALA A 109 10.16 12.45 7.52
N VAL A 110 9.19 12.36 6.61
CA VAL A 110 8.77 11.12 5.95
C VAL A 110 9.93 10.52 5.19
N SER A 111 10.61 11.31 4.36
CA SER A 111 11.76 10.84 3.58
C SER A 111 12.88 10.32 4.49
N ALA A 112 13.15 10.98 5.60
CA ALA A 112 14.16 10.56 6.58
C ALA A 112 13.76 9.27 7.33
N LEU A 113 12.49 9.14 7.73
CA LEU A 113 12.01 7.91 8.36
C LEU A 113 12.01 6.74 7.36
N GLY A 114 11.60 7.03 6.12
CA GLY A 114 11.57 6.09 5.01
C GLY A 114 12.95 5.53 4.69
N SER A 115 13.96 6.39 4.64
CA SER A 115 15.34 5.96 4.34
C SER A 115 15.92 5.02 5.41
N VAL A 116 15.40 5.05 6.64
CA VAL A 116 15.79 4.13 7.72
C VAL A 116 14.96 2.85 7.68
N LEU A 117 13.63 2.95 7.67
CA LEU A 117 12.73 1.79 7.77
C LEU A 117 12.73 0.93 6.51
N PHE A 118 12.84 1.57 5.35
CA PHE A 118 12.89 0.94 4.03
C PHE A 118 14.31 0.91 3.50
N TRP A 119 15.30 1.10 4.38
CA TRP A 119 16.69 0.88 4.02
C TRP A 119 16.85 -0.55 3.48
N ASP A 120 17.67 -0.66 2.45
CA ASP A 120 17.99 -1.93 1.83
C ASP A 120 19.42 -2.35 2.18
N PRO A 121 19.59 -3.20 3.21
CA PRO A 121 20.90 -3.71 3.56
C PRO A 121 21.48 -4.61 2.46
N PHE A 122 20.64 -5.26 1.65
CA PHE A 122 21.07 -6.23 0.64
C PHE A 122 21.71 -5.52 -0.56
N ALA A 123 21.10 -4.45 -1.02
CA ALA A 123 21.70 -3.57 -2.02
C ALA A 123 23.00 -2.93 -1.49
N ALA A 124 22.99 -2.46 -0.23
CA ALA A 124 24.16 -1.82 0.38
C ALA A 124 25.38 -2.74 0.53
N ILE A 125 25.18 -4.06 0.71
CA ILE A 125 26.26 -5.05 0.74
C ILE A 125 26.52 -5.73 -0.62
N GLY A 126 25.87 -5.26 -1.69
CA GLY A 126 26.10 -5.73 -3.07
C GLY A 126 25.51 -7.10 -3.40
N ILE A 127 24.48 -7.55 -2.68
CA ILE A 127 23.79 -8.82 -3.00
C ILE A 127 23.03 -8.71 -4.33
N TYR A 128 22.50 -7.52 -4.65
CA TYR A 128 21.79 -7.27 -5.89
C TYR A 128 21.79 -5.76 -6.24
N ASP A 129 21.47 -5.43 -7.50
CA ASP A 129 21.33 -4.05 -7.98
C ASP A 129 19.87 -3.57 -7.87
N PRO A 130 19.57 -2.50 -7.12
CA PRO A 130 18.21 -1.96 -7.00
C PRO A 130 17.74 -1.18 -8.24
N VAL A 131 18.61 -0.90 -9.21
CA VAL A 131 18.24 -0.22 -10.45
C VAL A 131 17.29 -1.10 -11.27
N VAL A 132 16.21 -0.50 -11.77
CA VAL A 132 15.24 -1.21 -12.60
C VAL A 132 15.70 -1.20 -14.05
N TYR A 133 15.89 -2.39 -14.61
CA TYR A 133 16.22 -2.60 -16.02
C TYR A 133 15.03 -3.15 -16.79
N ALA A 134 14.91 -2.75 -18.05
CA ALA A 134 14.03 -3.40 -19.02
C ALA A 134 14.86 -4.22 -20.00
N ASP A 135 14.65 -5.53 -19.99
CA ASP A 135 15.25 -6.46 -20.96
C ASP A 135 14.46 -6.54 -22.27
N VAL A 136 13.17 -6.21 -22.20
CA VAL A 136 12.25 -6.27 -23.34
C VAL A 136 11.34 -5.05 -23.37
N LYS A 137 11.02 -4.58 -24.58
CA LYS A 137 9.93 -3.65 -24.84
C LYS A 137 8.75 -4.41 -25.41
N ARG A 138 7.65 -4.45 -24.69
CA ARG A 138 6.37 -4.95 -25.21
C ARG A 138 5.74 -3.91 -26.12
N ILE A 139 5.22 -4.37 -27.26
CA ILE A 139 4.57 -3.55 -28.28
C ILE A 139 3.10 -3.97 -28.34
N GLY A 140 2.24 -3.03 -27.96
CA GLY A 140 0.80 -3.23 -27.85
C GLY A 140 0.02 -2.57 -28.96
N ILE A 141 -1.28 -2.86 -28.96
CA ILE A 141 -2.25 -2.16 -29.79
C ILE A 141 -2.18 -0.65 -29.50
N PRO A 142 -2.01 0.21 -30.52
CA PRO A 142 -1.97 1.65 -30.33
C PRO A 142 -3.28 2.19 -29.72
N GLY A 143 -3.16 2.98 -28.66
CA GLY A 143 -4.32 3.61 -28.00
C GLY A 143 -5.25 2.62 -27.30
N TRP A 144 -4.78 1.42 -26.95
CA TRP A 144 -5.57 0.47 -26.18
C TRP A 144 -5.92 1.01 -24.78
N SER A 145 -7.15 0.76 -24.35
CA SER A 145 -7.59 0.93 -22.96
C SER A 145 -8.52 -0.23 -22.57
N PRO A 146 -8.66 -0.56 -21.27
CA PRO A 146 -9.58 -1.62 -20.82
C PRO A 146 -11.05 -1.37 -21.18
N GLU A 147 -11.45 -0.12 -21.42
CA GLU A 147 -12.81 0.26 -21.84
C GLU A 147 -13.04 0.10 -23.35
N LEU A 148 -11.97 -0.13 -24.12
CA LEU A 148 -12.02 -0.16 -25.58
C LEU A 148 -12.82 -1.39 -26.05
N LYS A 149 -13.97 -1.14 -26.67
CA LYS A 149 -14.81 -2.17 -27.30
C LYS A 149 -14.44 -2.37 -28.75
N ASP A 150 -13.42 -3.18 -29.00
CA ASP A 150 -12.96 -3.49 -30.34
C ASP A 150 -12.28 -4.88 -30.40
N LYS A 151 -12.10 -5.37 -31.62
CA LYS A 151 -11.40 -6.61 -31.97
C LYS A 151 -10.24 -6.28 -32.89
N PHE A 152 -9.05 -6.64 -32.43
CA PHE A 152 -7.80 -6.45 -33.14
C PHE A 152 -7.30 -7.78 -33.65
N ILE A 153 -7.04 -7.84 -34.95
CA ILE A 153 -6.51 -9.02 -35.63
C ILE A 153 -5.15 -8.66 -36.20
N LEU A 154 -4.16 -9.51 -35.98
CA LEU A 154 -2.88 -9.37 -36.64
C LEU A 154 -3.05 -9.82 -38.10
N LYS A 155 -2.97 -8.88 -39.05
CA LYS A 155 -3.10 -9.21 -40.47
C LYS A 155 -1.84 -9.85 -41.03
N GLN A 156 -0.69 -9.25 -40.72
CA GLN A 156 0.58 -9.65 -41.31
C GLN A 156 1.75 -9.20 -40.44
N TRP A 157 2.76 -10.06 -40.31
CA TRP A 157 4.09 -9.66 -39.85
C TRP A 157 4.91 -9.10 -41.02
N LEU A 158 5.48 -7.91 -40.86
CA LEU A 158 6.35 -7.28 -41.86
C LEU A 158 7.82 -7.65 -41.68
N LYS A 159 8.16 -8.24 -40.52
CA LYS A 159 9.50 -8.69 -40.16
C LYS A 159 9.41 -10.12 -39.58
N PRO A 160 10.31 -11.05 -39.94
CA PRO A 160 10.37 -12.36 -39.31
C PRO A 160 10.75 -12.32 -37.82
N GLU A 161 10.34 -13.36 -37.10
CA GLU A 161 10.71 -13.57 -35.71
C GLU A 161 12.24 -13.74 -35.58
N GLY A 162 12.81 -13.15 -34.52
CA GLY A 162 14.24 -13.14 -34.26
C GLY A 162 15.02 -12.09 -35.08
N GLN A 163 14.38 -11.31 -35.94
CA GLN A 163 15.05 -10.27 -36.70
C GLN A 163 15.43 -9.08 -35.82
N LYS A 164 16.62 -8.51 -36.05
CA LYS A 164 16.98 -7.20 -35.49
C LYS A 164 16.17 -6.09 -36.17
N VAL A 165 15.44 -5.33 -35.36
CA VAL A 165 14.65 -4.17 -35.76
C VAL A 165 15.24 -2.89 -35.17
N LYS A 166 15.08 -1.79 -35.89
CA LYS A 166 15.44 -0.45 -35.42
C LYS A 166 14.20 0.33 -35.03
N LYS A 167 14.38 1.34 -34.17
CA LYS A 167 13.33 2.30 -33.84
C LYS A 167 12.80 2.95 -35.12
N GLY A 168 11.50 2.87 -35.32
CA GLY A 168 10.79 3.37 -36.50
C GLY A 168 10.58 2.33 -37.60
N ASP A 169 11.16 1.13 -37.51
CA ASP A 169 10.91 0.08 -38.50
C ASP A 169 9.46 -0.42 -38.40
N ASP A 170 8.79 -0.55 -39.54
CA ASP A 170 7.49 -1.22 -39.62
C ASP A 170 7.65 -2.71 -39.31
N ILE A 171 6.90 -3.23 -38.34
CA ILE A 171 7.00 -4.60 -37.85
C ILE A 171 5.75 -5.44 -38.12
N ALA A 172 4.56 -4.83 -38.13
CA ALA A 172 3.30 -5.55 -38.29
C ALA A 172 2.18 -4.67 -38.85
N ILE A 173 1.16 -5.29 -39.43
CA ILE A 173 -0.11 -4.65 -39.78
C ILE A 173 -1.20 -5.31 -38.95
N ILE A 174 -1.99 -4.49 -38.24
CA ILE A 174 -3.17 -4.94 -37.50
C ILE A 174 -4.44 -4.39 -38.15
N SER A 175 -5.58 -5.06 -37.92
CA SER A 175 -6.89 -4.57 -38.34
C SER A 175 -7.88 -4.51 -37.18
N LYS A 176 -8.72 -3.47 -37.16
CA LYS A 176 -9.84 -3.28 -36.23
C LYS A 176 -11.13 -3.95 -36.74
N SER A 177 -12.17 -4.01 -35.90
CA SER A 177 -13.48 -4.60 -36.26
C SER A 177 -14.13 -3.94 -37.46
N ASN A 178 -13.92 -2.64 -37.63
CA ASN A 178 -14.45 -1.84 -38.73
C ASN A 178 -13.68 -2.01 -40.05
N GLY A 179 -12.67 -2.89 -40.09
CA GLY A 179 -11.85 -3.16 -41.27
C GLY A 179 -10.71 -2.17 -41.51
N THR A 180 -10.56 -1.12 -40.69
CA THR A 180 -9.41 -0.22 -40.77
C THR A 180 -8.13 -0.95 -40.36
N THR A 181 -7.03 -0.64 -41.05
CA THR A 181 -5.72 -1.23 -40.81
C THR A 181 -4.73 -0.19 -40.30
N GLU A 182 -3.90 -0.58 -39.35
CA GLU A 182 -2.85 0.26 -38.79
C GLU A 182 -1.51 -0.46 -38.86
N THR A 183 -0.47 0.26 -39.26
CA THR A 183 0.90 -0.26 -39.26
C THR A 183 1.55 0.00 -37.90
N ILE A 184 2.10 -1.05 -37.32
CA ILE A 184 2.81 -1.00 -36.05
C ILE A 184 4.30 -0.87 -36.33
N THR A 185 4.94 0.09 -35.68
CA THR A 185 6.38 0.33 -35.76
C THR A 185 7.07 -0.11 -34.47
N SER A 186 8.34 -0.51 -34.58
CA SER A 186 9.17 -0.76 -33.41
C SER A 186 9.52 0.58 -32.74
N PRO A 187 9.22 0.78 -31.44
CA PRO A 187 9.62 1.99 -30.73
C PRO A 187 11.10 2.00 -30.32
N VAL A 188 11.80 0.87 -30.47
CA VAL A 188 13.15 0.64 -29.94
C VAL A 188 14.01 -0.19 -30.90
N ASN A 189 15.32 -0.22 -30.65
CA ASN A 189 16.23 -1.15 -31.32
C ASN A 189 16.31 -2.46 -30.54
N GLY A 190 16.37 -3.59 -31.24
CA GLY A 190 16.55 -4.90 -30.59
C GLY A 190 16.12 -6.07 -31.45
N VAL A 191 15.93 -7.23 -30.84
CA VAL A 191 15.51 -8.47 -31.49
C VAL A 191 14.00 -8.67 -31.32
N LEU A 192 13.28 -8.75 -32.43
CA LEU A 192 11.82 -8.95 -32.46
C LEU A 192 11.44 -10.38 -32.07
N LYS A 193 10.43 -10.51 -31.21
CA LYS A 193 9.77 -11.76 -30.83
C LYS A 193 8.27 -11.59 -31.03
N HIS A 194 7.65 -12.60 -31.63
CA HIS A 194 6.21 -12.55 -31.92
C HIS A 194 5.45 -13.09 -30.70
N LEU A 195 4.43 -12.36 -30.26
CA LEU A 195 3.50 -12.84 -29.23
C LEU A 195 2.17 -13.26 -29.86
N ALA A 196 1.76 -12.59 -30.94
CA ALA A 196 0.56 -12.93 -31.69
C ALA A 196 0.87 -13.75 -32.96
N LYS A 197 -0.03 -14.69 -33.28
CA LYS A 197 0.02 -15.45 -34.54
C LYS A 197 -0.56 -14.61 -35.67
N GLU A 198 0.05 -14.68 -36.85
CA GLU A 198 -0.47 -14.05 -38.07
C GLU A 198 -1.86 -14.62 -38.41
N GLY A 199 -2.80 -13.73 -38.75
CA GLY A 199 -4.22 -14.06 -38.90
C GLY A 199 -4.98 -14.30 -37.58
N GLY A 200 -4.27 -14.32 -36.45
CA GLY A 200 -4.82 -14.50 -35.12
C GLY A 200 -5.43 -13.22 -34.55
N VAL A 201 -6.35 -13.40 -33.60
CA VAL A 201 -6.90 -12.31 -32.80
C VAL A 201 -5.86 -11.91 -31.75
N ILE A 202 -5.44 -10.65 -31.75
CA ILE A 202 -4.54 -10.09 -30.73
C ILE A 202 -5.37 -9.83 -29.48
N TYR A 203 -6.39 -8.99 -29.59
CA TYR A 203 -7.29 -8.64 -28.50
C TYR A 203 -8.71 -8.63 -29.02
N ASN A 204 -9.65 -9.08 -28.20
CA ASN A 204 -11.07 -8.95 -28.48
C ASN A 204 -11.74 -8.59 -27.17
N SER A 205 -12.36 -7.41 -27.10
CA SER A 205 -13.09 -6.97 -25.90
C SER A 205 -14.26 -7.88 -25.55
N GLU A 206 -14.77 -8.66 -26.51
CA GLU A 206 -15.80 -9.68 -26.29
C GLU A 206 -15.21 -11.04 -25.88
N ASN A 207 -13.89 -11.25 -26.03
CA ASN A 207 -13.21 -12.43 -25.51
C ASN A 207 -12.70 -12.16 -24.10
N LEU A 208 -13.35 -12.77 -23.12
CA LEU A 208 -13.03 -12.61 -21.71
C LEU A 208 -11.61 -13.06 -21.33
N GLU A 209 -11.06 -14.08 -22.01
CA GLU A 209 -9.66 -14.49 -21.79
C GLU A 209 -8.70 -13.35 -22.13
N HIS A 210 -8.95 -12.62 -23.23
CA HIS A 210 -8.11 -11.51 -23.65
C HIS A 210 -8.25 -10.28 -22.74
N VAL A 211 -9.38 -10.12 -22.04
CA VAL A 211 -9.58 -9.03 -21.06
C VAL A 211 -8.78 -9.27 -19.77
N ILE A 212 -8.56 -10.55 -19.43
CA ILE A 212 -7.98 -10.97 -18.15
C ILE A 212 -6.51 -11.32 -18.27
N GLU A 213 -6.11 -11.87 -19.40
CA GLU A 213 -4.73 -12.25 -19.65
C GLU A 213 -3.84 -11.00 -19.60
N GLN A 214 -2.84 -11.06 -18.71
CA GLN A 214 -1.95 -9.95 -18.48
C GLN A 214 -1.15 -9.64 -19.74
N GLY A 215 -1.38 -8.46 -20.31
CA GLY A 215 -0.71 -8.06 -21.54
C GLY A 215 -1.24 -8.72 -22.82
N ALA A 216 -2.47 -9.25 -22.84
CA ALA A 216 -3.09 -9.79 -24.06
C ALA A 216 -3.15 -8.79 -25.24
N HIS A 217 -3.11 -7.49 -24.93
CA HIS A 217 -3.07 -6.44 -25.93
C HIS A 217 -1.69 -6.27 -26.60
N PHE A 218 -0.66 -7.01 -26.15
CA PHE A 218 0.67 -7.01 -26.76
C PHE A 218 0.76 -7.99 -27.92
N LEU A 219 1.18 -7.49 -29.08
CA LEU A 219 1.39 -8.32 -30.28
C LEU A 219 2.85 -8.79 -30.42
N ALA A 220 3.81 -8.03 -29.90
CA ALA A 220 5.23 -8.31 -30.03
C ALA A 220 6.03 -7.91 -28.78
N GLU A 221 7.22 -8.50 -28.65
CA GLU A 221 8.26 -8.07 -27.74
C GLU A 221 9.52 -7.76 -28.54
N VAL A 222 10.23 -6.68 -28.20
CA VAL A 222 11.57 -6.41 -28.73
C VAL A 222 12.54 -6.53 -27.58
N LYS A 223 13.38 -7.56 -27.60
CA LYS A 223 14.46 -7.74 -26.63
C LYS A 223 15.57 -6.75 -26.95
N TYR A 224 15.95 -5.91 -25.99
CA TYR A 224 17.03 -4.98 -26.18
C TYR A 224 18.36 -5.71 -26.39
N ASP A 225 19.27 -5.12 -27.17
CA ASP A 225 20.63 -5.66 -27.35
C ASP A 225 21.39 -5.64 -26.01
N GLU A 226 21.16 -4.61 -25.18
CA GLU A 226 21.61 -4.51 -23.79
C GLU A 226 20.44 -4.02 -22.93
N PRO A 227 20.30 -4.51 -21.67
CA PRO A 227 19.24 -4.05 -20.78
C PRO A 227 19.28 -2.54 -20.61
N ILE A 228 18.14 -1.87 -20.81
CA ILE A 228 18.07 -0.42 -20.64
C ILE A 228 17.66 -0.08 -19.21
N VAL A 229 18.27 0.94 -18.63
CA VAL A 229 17.82 1.48 -17.35
C VAL A 229 16.48 2.18 -17.55
N ILE A 230 15.47 1.78 -16.78
CA ILE A 230 14.21 2.52 -16.71
C ILE A 230 14.48 3.78 -15.89
N THR A 231 14.23 4.95 -16.48
CA THR A 231 14.39 6.23 -15.80
C THR A 231 13.05 6.84 -15.42
N HIS A 232 13.06 7.66 -14.38
CA HIS A 232 12.03 8.66 -14.16
C HIS A 232 12.01 9.67 -15.32
N PRO A 233 10.90 10.43 -15.52
CA PRO A 233 10.85 11.50 -16.51
C PRO A 233 12.05 12.47 -16.49
N ASN A 234 12.60 12.75 -15.31
CA ASN A 234 13.78 13.61 -15.15
C ASN A 234 15.13 12.95 -15.51
N GLY A 235 15.12 11.69 -15.97
CA GLY A 235 16.30 10.93 -16.36
C GLY A 235 17.01 10.20 -15.22
N ASP A 236 16.58 10.32 -13.97
CA ASP A 236 17.17 9.55 -12.87
C ASP A 236 16.77 8.06 -12.98
N PRO A 237 17.68 7.11 -12.72
CA PRO A 237 17.35 5.69 -12.68
C PRO A 237 16.23 5.41 -11.69
N GLN A 238 15.22 4.66 -12.11
CA GLN A 238 14.23 4.13 -11.17
C GLN A 238 14.92 3.07 -10.32
N GLN A 239 14.74 3.17 -9.00
CA GLN A 239 15.23 2.19 -8.05
C GLN A 239 14.05 1.56 -7.30
N LYS A 240 14.14 0.24 -7.09
CA LYS A 240 13.17 -0.52 -6.30
C LYS A 240 13.91 -1.32 -5.24
N ALA A 241 14.18 -0.64 -4.14
CA ALA A 241 14.77 -1.23 -2.94
C ALA A 241 13.85 -2.30 -2.33
N ILE A 242 14.47 -3.35 -1.78
CA ILE A 242 13.80 -4.35 -0.95
C ILE A 242 13.71 -3.78 0.47
N PRO A 243 12.51 -3.47 0.99
CA PRO A 243 12.40 -2.89 2.32
C PRO A 243 12.82 -3.90 3.38
N PHE A 244 13.82 -3.55 4.20
CA PHE A 244 14.24 -4.38 5.32
C PHE A 244 13.07 -4.82 6.21
N ILE A 245 12.14 -3.90 6.49
CA ILE A 245 10.98 -4.17 7.35
C ILE A 245 10.06 -5.28 6.80
N VAL A 246 9.93 -5.38 5.47
CA VAL A 246 9.11 -6.42 4.83
C VAL A 246 9.75 -7.79 5.03
N ILE A 247 11.07 -7.88 4.82
CA ILE A 247 11.83 -9.12 5.09
C ILE A 247 11.74 -9.49 6.57
N TRP A 248 11.87 -8.50 7.46
CA TRP A 248 11.75 -8.70 8.90
C TRP A 248 10.40 -9.35 9.29
N LEU A 249 9.31 -8.89 8.69
CA LEU A 249 7.98 -9.45 8.85
C LEU A 249 7.86 -10.87 8.27
N VAL A 250 8.40 -11.11 7.07
CA VAL A 250 8.39 -12.43 6.42
C VAL A 250 9.11 -13.47 7.27
N ILE A 251 10.33 -13.16 7.73
CA ILE A 251 11.14 -14.05 8.56
C ILE A 251 10.41 -14.32 9.89
N GLY A 252 9.81 -13.29 10.47
CA GLY A 252 8.92 -13.39 11.64
C GLY A 252 7.82 -14.43 11.42
N ALA A 253 7.01 -14.23 10.38
CA ALA A 253 5.87 -15.07 10.06
C ALA A 253 6.27 -16.53 9.83
N VAL A 254 7.27 -16.77 8.99
CA VAL A 254 7.79 -18.13 8.72
C VAL A 254 8.29 -18.79 10.00
N PHE A 255 9.08 -18.07 10.80
CA PHE A 255 9.60 -18.60 12.06
C PHE A 255 8.47 -18.97 13.02
N PHE A 256 7.48 -18.10 13.24
CA PHE A 256 6.39 -18.40 14.17
C PHE A 256 5.50 -19.52 13.65
N THR A 257 5.27 -19.61 12.34
CA THR A 257 4.56 -20.74 11.73
C THR A 257 5.27 -22.06 12.03
N LEU A 258 6.58 -22.15 11.78
CA LEU A 258 7.34 -23.37 12.05
C LEU A 258 7.44 -23.66 13.56
N ARG A 259 7.74 -22.65 14.38
CA ARG A 259 7.93 -22.79 15.83
C ARG A 259 6.66 -23.24 16.55
N MET A 260 5.50 -22.74 16.13
CA MET A 260 4.20 -23.14 16.64
C MET A 260 3.65 -24.39 15.92
N GLY A 261 4.38 -24.93 14.94
CA GLY A 261 4.09 -26.17 14.23
C GLY A 261 2.89 -26.06 13.30
N PHE A 262 2.78 -25.04 12.46
CA PHE A 262 1.62 -24.81 11.57
C PHE A 262 0.30 -24.65 12.33
N ILE A 263 0.32 -23.81 13.38
CA ILE A 263 -0.86 -23.56 14.22
C ILE A 263 -1.98 -22.84 13.45
N ASN A 264 -1.62 -22.08 12.42
CA ASN A 264 -2.55 -21.46 11.47
C ASN A 264 -3.51 -22.47 10.83
N ILE A 265 -3.04 -23.68 10.50
CA ILE A 265 -3.88 -24.74 9.93
C ILE A 265 -4.50 -25.59 11.05
N ARG A 266 -3.68 -26.10 11.98
CA ARG A 266 -4.15 -27.04 13.02
C ARG A 266 -5.13 -26.41 14.02
N GLY A 267 -5.03 -25.10 14.24
CA GLY A 267 -5.84 -24.34 15.19
C GLY A 267 -7.15 -23.83 14.64
N PHE A 268 -7.33 -23.80 13.31
CA PHE A 268 -8.40 -23.06 12.64
C PHE A 268 -9.81 -23.43 13.13
N ARG A 269 -10.10 -24.72 13.25
CA ARG A 269 -11.41 -25.19 13.75
C ARG A 269 -11.68 -24.73 15.19
N HIS A 270 -10.67 -24.78 16.05
CA HIS A 270 -10.79 -24.36 17.45
C HIS A 270 -10.95 -22.83 17.56
N SER A 271 -10.28 -22.07 16.69
CA SER A 271 -10.47 -20.62 16.57
C SER A 271 -11.92 -20.24 16.29
N ILE A 272 -12.58 -20.96 15.37
CA ILE A 272 -14.00 -20.74 15.08
C ILE A 272 -14.88 -21.09 16.28
N ASP A 273 -14.60 -22.20 16.98
CA ASP A 273 -15.35 -22.60 18.17
C ASP A 273 -15.24 -21.53 19.29
N LEU A 274 -14.05 -20.95 19.48
CA LEU A 274 -13.82 -19.83 20.40
C LEU A 274 -14.59 -18.58 19.98
N ALA A 275 -14.49 -18.18 18.70
CA ALA A 275 -15.20 -17.02 18.17
C ALA A 275 -16.73 -17.19 18.21
N LYS A 276 -17.26 -18.41 18.17
CA LYS A 276 -18.70 -18.70 18.39
C LYS A 276 -19.13 -18.65 19.85
N GLY A 277 -18.20 -18.45 20.78
CA GLY A 277 -18.47 -18.37 22.21
C GLY A 277 -18.69 -19.72 22.90
N LYS A 278 -18.25 -20.83 22.29
CA LYS A 278 -18.37 -22.17 22.89
C LYS A 278 -17.59 -22.31 24.20
N TYR A 279 -16.51 -21.54 24.33
CA TYR A 279 -15.62 -21.52 25.50
C TYR A 279 -15.67 -20.17 26.26
N ASP A 280 -16.69 -19.33 26.00
CA ASP A 280 -16.86 -18.04 26.70
C ASP A 280 -17.21 -18.26 28.17
N ASP A 281 -16.23 -18.07 29.05
CA ASP A 281 -16.40 -18.07 30.51
C ASP A 281 -16.84 -16.67 30.98
N PRO A 282 -18.06 -16.50 31.51
CA PRO A 282 -18.56 -15.19 31.94
C PRO A 282 -17.80 -14.60 33.13
N ASP A 283 -17.19 -15.48 33.96
CA ASP A 283 -16.49 -15.14 35.20
C ASP A 283 -14.98 -14.93 34.98
N ALA A 284 -14.48 -15.24 33.78
CA ALA A 284 -13.10 -15.01 33.41
C ALA A 284 -12.74 -13.50 33.39
N PRO A 285 -11.49 -13.14 33.74
CA PRO A 285 -11.06 -11.75 33.78
C PRO A 285 -11.02 -11.15 32.37
N GLY A 286 -11.52 -9.93 32.22
CA GLY A 286 -11.61 -9.20 30.95
C GLY A 286 -12.92 -8.42 30.85
N GLN A 287 -13.13 -7.76 29.72
CA GLN A 287 -14.30 -6.92 29.49
C GLN A 287 -15.21 -7.43 28.38
N VAL A 288 -14.63 -8.00 27.32
CA VAL A 288 -15.35 -8.35 26.08
C VAL A 288 -15.27 -9.84 25.78
N THR A 289 -16.19 -10.37 24.98
CA THR A 289 -16.14 -11.79 24.55
C THR A 289 -15.04 -12.03 23.52
N HIS A 290 -14.73 -13.31 23.24
CA HIS A 290 -13.82 -13.69 22.15
C HIS A 290 -14.23 -13.10 20.80
N PHE A 291 -15.53 -13.21 20.46
CA PHE A 291 -16.08 -12.64 19.23
C PHE A 291 -15.92 -11.13 19.17
N GLN A 292 -16.18 -10.44 20.27
CA GLN A 292 -16.08 -8.99 20.34
C GLN A 292 -14.64 -8.51 20.20
N ALA A 293 -13.69 -9.19 20.85
CA ALA A 293 -12.27 -8.91 20.67
C ALA A 293 -11.85 -9.10 19.20
N LEU A 294 -12.25 -10.22 18.59
CA LEU A 294 -12.02 -10.48 17.16
C LEU A 294 -12.64 -9.38 16.29
N ALA A 295 -13.90 -9.03 16.51
CA ALA A 295 -14.59 -8.03 15.71
C ALA A 295 -13.94 -6.64 15.85
N THR A 296 -13.49 -6.26 17.05
CA THR A 296 -12.72 -5.02 17.26
C THR A 296 -11.34 -5.05 16.61
N ALA A 297 -10.67 -6.21 16.60
CA ALA A 297 -9.37 -6.38 15.94
C ALA A 297 -9.53 -6.31 14.41
N VAL A 298 -10.46 -7.08 13.87
CA VAL A 298 -10.82 -7.11 12.44
C VAL A 298 -11.31 -5.75 11.94
N SER A 299 -12.04 -4.96 12.73
CA SER A 299 -12.36 -3.57 12.31
C SER A 299 -11.13 -2.67 12.23
N GLY A 300 -10.07 -2.96 12.97
CA GLY A 300 -8.83 -2.18 12.91
C GLY A 300 -7.97 -2.51 11.68
N THR A 301 -8.07 -3.74 11.16
CA THR A 301 -7.27 -4.22 10.02
C THR A 301 -8.05 -4.20 8.71
N VAL A 302 -9.31 -4.65 8.72
CA VAL A 302 -10.17 -4.63 7.54
C VAL A 302 -10.71 -3.22 7.36
N GLY A 303 -10.02 -2.46 6.53
CA GLY A 303 -10.30 -1.06 6.28
C GLY A 303 -10.15 -0.70 4.82
N LEU A 304 -9.93 0.60 4.57
CA LEU A 304 -9.66 1.10 3.21
C LEU A 304 -8.37 0.55 2.62
N GLY A 305 -7.42 0.09 3.43
CA GLY A 305 -6.21 -0.60 2.99
C GLY A 305 -6.51 -1.87 2.17
N ASN A 306 -7.56 -2.61 2.49
CA ASN A 306 -7.94 -3.84 1.78
C ASN A 306 -8.54 -3.56 0.40
N ILE A 307 -9.11 -2.37 0.21
CA ILE A 307 -9.75 -1.96 -1.04
C ILE A 307 -8.72 -1.23 -1.90
N ALA A 308 -8.22 -0.10 -1.38
CA ALA A 308 -7.28 0.77 -2.07
C ALA A 308 -5.89 0.12 -2.22
N GLY A 309 -5.39 -0.51 -1.16
CA GLY A 309 -4.06 -1.11 -1.12
C GLY A 309 -3.94 -2.33 -2.03
N VAL A 310 -5.00 -3.13 -2.19
CA VAL A 310 -5.02 -4.23 -3.17
C VAL A 310 -4.97 -3.67 -4.60
N GLY A 311 -5.72 -2.61 -4.90
CA GLY A 311 -5.62 -1.91 -6.18
C GLY A 311 -4.18 -1.53 -6.51
N VAL A 312 -3.50 -0.85 -5.57
CA VAL A 312 -2.08 -0.50 -5.72
C VAL A 312 -1.20 -1.74 -5.87
N ALA A 313 -1.46 -2.81 -5.11
CA ALA A 313 -0.68 -4.05 -5.16
C ALA A 313 -0.76 -4.73 -6.52
N VAL A 314 -1.96 -4.86 -7.09
CA VAL A 314 -2.18 -5.56 -8.36
C VAL A 314 -1.78 -4.67 -9.54
N SER A 315 -2.06 -3.36 -9.51
CA SER A 315 -1.54 -2.45 -10.55
C SER A 315 -0.02 -2.34 -10.54
N LEU A 316 0.60 -2.47 -9.36
CA LEU A 316 2.06 -2.50 -9.28
C LEU A 316 2.62 -3.89 -9.60
N GLY A 317 2.34 -4.91 -8.83
CA GLY A 317 2.95 -6.24 -8.98
C GLY A 317 2.26 -7.17 -9.99
N GLY A 318 1.24 -6.72 -10.70
CA GLY A 318 0.38 -7.56 -11.53
C GLY A 318 -0.50 -8.50 -10.70
N ALA A 319 -1.23 -9.40 -11.38
CA ALA A 319 -2.03 -10.45 -10.73
C ALA A 319 -1.19 -11.32 -9.78
N GLY A 320 0.11 -11.48 -10.06
CA GLY A 320 1.05 -12.24 -9.24
C GLY A 320 1.22 -11.74 -7.81
N ALA A 321 1.01 -10.44 -7.56
CA ALA A 321 1.08 -9.88 -6.20
C ALA A 321 0.06 -10.54 -5.27
N THR A 322 -1.12 -10.89 -5.80
CA THR A 322 -2.22 -11.53 -5.05
C THR A 322 -1.80 -12.87 -4.47
N PHE A 323 -1.02 -13.67 -5.19
CA PHE A 323 -0.51 -14.95 -4.67
C PHE A 323 0.32 -14.75 -3.40
N TRP A 324 1.28 -13.82 -3.45
CA TRP A 324 2.15 -13.53 -2.32
C TRP A 324 1.42 -12.84 -1.18
N MET A 325 0.36 -12.06 -1.46
CA MET A 325 -0.53 -11.55 -0.43
C MET A 325 -1.22 -12.68 0.33
N ILE A 326 -1.76 -13.69 -0.37
CA ILE A 326 -2.40 -14.86 0.24
C ILE A 326 -1.39 -15.63 1.11
N VAL A 327 -0.20 -15.90 0.59
CA VAL A 327 0.87 -16.59 1.34
C VAL A 327 1.24 -15.80 2.59
N CYS A 328 1.43 -14.49 2.48
CA CYS A 328 1.73 -13.62 3.61
C CYS A 328 0.60 -13.64 4.65
N GLY A 329 -0.66 -13.60 4.23
CA GLY A 329 -1.82 -13.71 5.13
C GLY A 329 -1.82 -15.02 5.90
N LEU A 330 -1.63 -16.15 5.21
CA LEU A 330 -1.60 -17.49 5.83
C LEU A 330 -0.45 -17.67 6.84
N LEU A 331 0.74 -17.15 6.53
CA LEU A 331 1.88 -17.18 7.45
C LEU A 331 1.67 -16.20 8.62
N GLY A 332 1.18 -15.00 8.33
CA GLY A 332 0.89 -13.92 9.27
C GLY A 332 -0.06 -14.33 10.40
N MET A 333 -0.98 -15.27 10.15
CA MET A 333 -1.82 -15.89 11.19
C MET A 333 -0.98 -16.34 12.39
N SER A 334 0.18 -16.96 12.15
CA SER A 334 1.04 -17.46 13.24
C SER A 334 1.72 -16.33 14.02
N SER A 335 2.12 -15.23 13.36
CA SER A 335 2.60 -14.03 14.05
C SER A 335 1.51 -13.44 14.95
N LYS A 336 0.29 -13.33 14.42
CA LYS A 336 -0.91 -12.84 15.13
C LYS A 336 -1.21 -13.68 16.38
N PHE A 337 -1.11 -14.99 16.25
CA PHE A 337 -1.26 -15.92 17.38
C PHE A 337 -0.30 -15.58 18.53
N VAL A 338 0.97 -15.34 18.22
CA VAL A 338 2.00 -15.09 19.23
C VAL A 338 1.81 -13.74 19.91
N GLU A 339 1.55 -12.67 19.14
CA GLU A 339 1.32 -11.34 19.70
C GLU A 339 0.07 -11.27 20.59
N CYS A 340 -1.05 -11.86 20.17
CA CYS A 340 -2.30 -11.82 20.94
C CYS A 340 -2.22 -12.69 22.19
N THR A 341 -1.52 -13.84 22.13
CA THR A 341 -1.21 -14.65 23.32
C THR A 341 -0.42 -13.83 24.35
N LEU A 342 0.64 -13.14 23.91
CA LEU A 342 1.45 -12.29 24.79
C LEU A 342 0.67 -11.06 25.29
N GLY A 343 -0.20 -10.50 24.45
CA GLY A 343 -1.09 -9.38 24.78
C GLY A 343 -1.97 -9.67 25.98
N VAL A 344 -2.55 -10.88 26.04
CA VAL A 344 -3.32 -11.35 27.19
C VAL A 344 -2.40 -11.72 28.36
N LYS A 345 -1.30 -12.43 28.09
CA LYS A 345 -0.41 -12.94 29.15
C LYS A 345 0.18 -11.85 30.04
N TYR A 346 0.52 -10.70 29.45
CA TYR A 346 1.17 -9.59 30.15
C TYR A 346 0.23 -8.39 30.37
N ARG A 347 -1.09 -8.58 30.22
CA ARG A 347 -2.06 -7.52 30.50
C ARG A 347 -2.12 -7.22 32.00
N ASN A 348 -2.47 -5.98 32.31
CA ASN A 348 -2.75 -5.50 33.65
C ASN A 348 -4.19 -5.02 33.70
N ILE A 349 -5.01 -5.62 34.57
CA ILE A 349 -6.41 -5.25 34.78
C ILE A 349 -6.47 -4.45 36.07
N LEU A 350 -6.92 -3.20 35.98
CA LEU A 350 -7.09 -2.33 37.14
C LEU A 350 -8.36 -2.70 37.92
N PRO A 351 -8.46 -2.29 39.20
CA PRO A 351 -9.67 -2.51 40.01
C PRO A 351 -10.95 -1.89 39.42
N ASP A 352 -10.81 -0.83 38.62
CA ASP A 352 -11.93 -0.21 37.89
C ASP A 352 -12.31 -0.96 36.60
N GLY A 353 -11.75 -2.15 36.40
CA GLY A 353 -11.96 -3.02 35.26
C GLY A 353 -11.07 -2.70 34.06
N ARG A 354 -10.47 -1.51 33.94
CA ARG A 354 -9.71 -1.12 32.75
C ARG A 354 -8.53 -2.03 32.49
N VAL A 355 -8.43 -2.51 31.25
CA VAL A 355 -7.37 -3.40 30.80
C VAL A 355 -6.28 -2.63 30.07
N PHE A 356 -5.03 -2.91 30.43
CA PHE A 356 -3.84 -2.39 29.77
C PHE A 356 -3.03 -3.59 29.30
N GLY A 357 -3.03 -3.89 28.02
CA GLY A 357 -2.27 -4.97 27.41
C GLY A 357 -1.79 -4.60 26.01
N GLY A 358 -1.16 -5.56 25.34
CA GLY A 358 -0.49 -5.35 24.05
C GLY A 358 1.02 -5.11 24.18
N PRO A 359 1.68 -4.64 23.10
CA PRO A 359 3.14 -4.73 22.99
C PRO A 359 3.91 -3.93 24.03
N MET A 360 3.44 -2.73 24.38
CA MET A 360 4.07 -1.91 25.43
C MET A 360 4.18 -2.67 26.76
N ASN A 361 3.22 -3.55 27.06
CA ASN A 361 3.20 -4.34 28.28
C ASN A 361 4.09 -5.56 28.19
N TYR A 362 3.97 -6.41 27.16
CA TYR A 362 4.79 -7.62 27.08
C TYR A 362 6.25 -7.31 26.74
N LEU A 363 6.54 -6.26 25.97
CA LEU A 363 7.91 -5.81 25.75
C LEU A 363 8.52 -5.34 27.07
N ARG A 364 7.75 -4.58 27.87
CA ARG A 364 8.25 -4.11 29.16
C ARG A 364 8.44 -5.25 30.16
N TYR A 365 7.36 -5.95 30.51
CA TYR A 365 7.36 -6.91 31.61
C TYR A 365 7.90 -8.28 31.21
N GLY A 366 7.71 -8.70 29.96
CA GLY A 366 8.22 -9.98 29.46
C GLY A 366 9.73 -9.99 29.28
N LEU A 367 10.32 -8.87 28.85
CA LEU A 367 11.78 -8.73 28.79
C LEU A 367 12.38 -8.44 30.17
N GLU A 368 11.66 -7.77 31.07
CA GLU A 368 12.09 -7.61 32.46
C GLU A 368 12.25 -8.97 33.18
N LYS A 369 11.34 -9.93 32.93
CA LYS A 369 11.48 -11.34 33.41
C LYS A 369 12.71 -12.08 32.86
N ARG A 370 13.35 -11.54 31.82
CA ARG A 370 14.52 -12.11 31.14
C ARG A 370 15.80 -11.31 31.44
N ASN A 371 15.80 -10.50 32.50
CA ASN A 371 16.90 -9.58 32.86
C ASN A 371 17.23 -8.52 31.79
N LEU A 372 16.33 -8.29 30.83
CA LEU A 372 16.47 -7.30 29.77
C LEU A 372 15.60 -6.06 30.03
N LYS A 373 15.53 -5.62 31.30
CA LYS A 373 14.67 -4.52 31.73
C LYS A 373 14.89 -3.24 30.93
N GLY A 374 16.16 -2.84 30.72
CA GLY A 374 16.53 -1.64 29.97
C GLY A 374 16.01 -1.69 28.53
N VAL A 375 16.34 -2.77 27.82
CA VAL A 375 15.86 -3.03 26.45
C VAL A 375 14.34 -3.02 26.39
N GLY A 376 13.66 -3.69 27.34
CA GLY A 376 12.21 -3.74 27.42
C GLY A 376 11.55 -2.38 27.60
N LYS A 377 12.17 -1.45 28.37
CA LYS A 377 11.65 -0.07 28.47
C LYS A 377 11.77 0.67 27.14
N VAL A 378 12.92 0.54 26.48
CA VAL A 378 13.21 1.25 25.22
C VAL A 378 12.27 0.78 24.12
N LEU A 379 12.15 -0.55 23.91
CA LEU A 379 11.28 -1.11 22.88
C LEU A 379 9.80 -0.79 23.14
N ALA A 380 9.34 -0.86 24.40
CA ALA A 380 7.97 -0.52 24.74
C ALA A 380 7.65 0.98 24.55
N GLY A 381 8.59 1.86 24.90
CA GLY A 381 8.46 3.31 24.67
C GLY A 381 8.46 3.65 23.19
N LEU A 382 9.38 3.07 22.41
CA LEU A 382 9.43 3.21 20.95
C LEU A 382 8.11 2.75 20.32
N PHE A 383 7.64 1.55 20.67
CA PHE A 383 6.37 1.05 20.19
C PHE A 383 5.22 2.02 20.51
N ALA A 384 5.16 2.54 21.75
CA ALA A 384 4.09 3.43 22.16
C ALA A 384 4.07 4.75 21.38
N VAL A 385 5.23 5.35 21.11
CA VAL A 385 5.32 6.57 20.28
C VAL A 385 4.87 6.28 18.86
N LEU A 386 5.33 5.18 18.28
CA LEU A 386 4.94 4.76 16.93
C LEU A 386 3.44 4.49 16.83
N ALA A 387 2.87 3.77 17.80
CA ALA A 387 1.45 3.45 17.85
C ALA A 387 0.54 4.68 18.01
N VAL A 388 0.99 5.71 18.75
CA VAL A 388 0.26 6.98 18.86
C VAL A 388 0.22 7.70 17.51
N GLY A 389 1.36 7.83 16.83
CA GLY A 389 1.36 8.52 15.52
C GLY A 389 0.64 7.72 14.43
N ALA A 390 0.84 6.40 14.39
CA ALA A 390 0.07 5.47 13.55
C ALA A 390 -1.44 5.62 13.74
N SER A 391 -1.87 5.82 14.99
CA SER A 391 -3.28 6.01 15.33
C SER A 391 -3.84 7.33 14.82
N PHE A 392 -3.08 8.43 14.81
CA PHE A 392 -3.58 9.72 14.32
C PHE A 392 -3.58 9.81 12.78
N GLY A 393 -2.66 9.13 12.09
CA GLY A 393 -2.66 9.11 10.63
C GLY A 393 -3.47 7.96 10.04
N GLY A 394 -2.89 6.78 9.90
CA GLY A 394 -3.43 5.62 9.19
C GLY A 394 -4.73 5.09 9.80
N GLY A 395 -4.80 5.08 11.14
CA GLY A 395 -6.01 4.72 11.88
C GLY A 395 -7.07 5.82 11.97
N ASN A 396 -6.81 7.03 11.48
CA ASN A 396 -7.70 8.19 11.67
C ASN A 396 -7.74 9.10 10.44
N MET A 397 -6.77 10.02 10.27
CA MET A 397 -6.79 10.99 9.17
C MET A 397 -6.90 10.34 7.79
N PHE A 398 -6.19 9.23 7.55
CA PHE A 398 -6.26 8.48 6.29
C PHE A 398 -7.67 7.93 6.05
N GLN A 399 -8.27 7.30 7.06
CA GLN A 399 -9.61 6.73 6.95
C GLN A 399 -10.67 7.81 6.71
N ALA A 400 -10.57 8.94 7.43
CA ALA A 400 -11.49 10.06 7.28
C ALA A 400 -11.37 10.71 5.89
N ASN A 401 -10.14 10.93 5.42
CA ASN A 401 -9.84 11.50 4.11
C ASN A 401 -10.37 10.60 2.99
N GLN A 402 -9.96 9.34 2.96
CA GLN A 402 -10.31 8.42 1.88
C GLN A 402 -11.80 8.07 1.88
N SER A 403 -12.45 8.03 3.06
CA SER A 403 -13.90 7.90 3.12
C SER A 403 -14.60 9.14 2.57
N PHE A 404 -14.07 10.35 2.79
CA PHE A 404 -14.63 11.56 2.22
C PHE A 404 -14.50 11.56 0.69
N GLU A 405 -13.31 11.26 0.16
CA GLU A 405 -13.06 11.20 -1.30
C GLU A 405 -13.99 10.19 -2.00
N GLN A 406 -14.16 8.99 -1.43
CA GLN A 406 -15.06 8.00 -2.01
C GLN A 406 -16.52 8.48 -2.03
N LEU A 407 -16.99 9.14 -0.97
CA LEU A 407 -18.37 9.61 -0.90
C LEU A 407 -18.59 10.86 -1.76
N SER A 408 -17.65 11.80 -1.79
CA SER A 408 -17.74 13.02 -2.59
C SER A 408 -17.69 12.72 -4.09
N GLY A 409 -16.99 11.64 -4.49
CA GLY A 409 -17.01 11.13 -5.86
C GLY A 409 -18.38 10.61 -6.32
N GLN A 410 -19.21 10.11 -5.41
CA GLN A 410 -20.55 9.59 -5.73
C GLN A 410 -21.69 10.59 -5.47
N PHE A 411 -21.47 11.53 -4.54
CA PHE A 411 -22.49 12.50 -4.12
C PHE A 411 -21.99 13.94 -4.34
N PRO A 412 -22.44 14.63 -5.40
CA PRO A 412 -22.01 15.99 -5.70
C PRO A 412 -22.20 16.99 -4.55
N ALA A 413 -23.22 16.79 -3.71
CA ALA A 413 -23.50 17.63 -2.54
C ALA A 413 -22.37 17.62 -1.48
N LEU A 414 -21.51 16.59 -1.47
CA LEU A 414 -20.39 16.47 -0.54
C LEU A 414 -19.09 17.08 -1.10
N GLN A 415 -19.01 17.39 -2.39
CA GLN A 415 -17.79 17.96 -2.99
C GLN A 415 -17.44 19.30 -2.33
N GLY A 416 -16.18 19.42 -1.89
CA GLY A 416 -15.69 20.59 -1.15
C GLY A 416 -16.17 20.72 0.30
N ASN A 417 -17.02 19.81 0.80
CA ASN A 417 -17.60 19.86 2.15
C ASN A 417 -16.89 18.95 3.18
N GLY A 418 -15.60 18.68 2.99
CA GLY A 418 -14.79 17.78 3.83
C GLY A 418 -14.81 18.12 5.32
N PHE A 419 -14.84 19.41 5.65
CA PHE A 419 -14.95 19.87 7.04
C PHE A 419 -16.25 19.44 7.73
N TYR A 420 -17.39 19.62 7.07
CA TYR A 420 -18.68 19.22 7.62
C TYR A 420 -18.82 17.70 7.69
N PHE A 421 -18.34 16.99 6.67
CA PHE A 421 -18.24 15.54 6.71
C PHE A 421 -17.38 15.06 7.89
N GLY A 422 -16.24 15.70 8.12
CA GLY A 422 -15.35 15.45 9.24
C GLY A 422 -16.03 15.67 10.60
N ILE A 423 -16.78 16.77 10.77
CA ILE A 423 -17.55 17.03 12.01
C ILE A 423 -18.57 15.92 12.26
N ILE A 424 -19.37 15.57 11.26
CA ILE A 424 -20.40 14.53 11.39
C ILE A 424 -19.74 13.20 11.76
N THR A 425 -18.66 12.84 11.06
CA THR A 425 -17.91 11.62 11.31
C THR A 425 -17.29 11.62 12.71
N ALA A 426 -16.72 12.74 13.16
CA ALA A 426 -16.17 12.88 14.50
C ALA A 426 -17.25 12.76 15.58
N ILE A 427 -18.46 13.28 15.37
CA ILE A 427 -19.59 13.08 16.29
C ILE A 427 -19.93 11.59 16.38
N LEU A 428 -20.09 10.91 15.23
CA LEU A 428 -20.40 9.48 15.18
C LEU A 428 -19.32 8.63 15.88
N VAL A 429 -18.05 8.89 15.61
CA VAL A 429 -16.92 8.22 16.27
C VAL A 429 -16.92 8.53 17.78
N GLY A 430 -17.15 9.80 18.13
CA GLY A 430 -17.18 10.32 19.51
C GLY A 430 -18.20 9.59 20.38
N VAL A 431 -19.43 9.42 19.87
CA VAL A 431 -20.50 8.68 20.55
C VAL A 431 -20.04 7.28 20.95
N VAL A 432 -19.24 6.61 20.11
CA VAL A 432 -18.75 5.26 20.39
C VAL A 432 -17.57 5.27 21.34
N ILE A 433 -16.51 6.04 21.05
CA ILE A 433 -15.24 5.97 21.79
C ILE A 433 -15.35 6.54 23.21
N ILE A 434 -16.28 7.46 23.47
CA ILE A 434 -16.52 7.99 24.83
C ILE A 434 -16.90 6.87 25.79
N GLY A 435 -17.73 5.91 25.35
CA GLY A 435 -18.14 4.74 26.12
C GLY A 435 -17.04 3.70 26.41
N GLY A 436 -15.84 3.88 25.86
CA GLY A 436 -14.70 2.97 26.09
C GLY A 436 -14.85 1.62 25.38
N ILE A 437 -14.03 0.64 25.76
CA ILE A 437 -13.91 -0.61 24.99
C ILE A 437 -15.20 -1.42 24.90
N ASN A 438 -16.05 -1.42 25.94
CA ASN A 438 -17.36 -2.10 25.87
C ASN A 438 -18.26 -1.51 24.77
N SER A 439 -18.28 -0.18 24.63
CA SER A 439 -19.03 0.50 23.57
C SER A 439 -18.44 0.16 22.20
N ILE A 440 -17.12 0.26 22.08
CA ILE A 440 -16.37 -0.07 20.85
C ILE A 440 -16.69 -1.50 20.41
N ALA A 441 -16.49 -2.49 21.28
CA ALA A 441 -16.76 -3.90 21.02
C ALA A 441 -18.22 -4.21 20.66
N ASN A 442 -19.17 -3.51 21.29
CA ASN A 442 -20.59 -3.66 20.98
C ASN A 442 -20.95 -3.10 19.59
N VAL A 443 -20.29 -2.02 19.17
CA VAL A 443 -20.49 -1.43 17.84
C VAL A 443 -19.78 -2.25 16.78
N THR A 444 -18.49 -2.54 16.96
CA THR A 444 -17.70 -3.33 16.00
C THR A 444 -18.27 -4.74 15.84
N GLY A 445 -18.72 -5.38 16.91
CA GLY A 445 -19.39 -6.69 16.86
C GLY A 445 -20.67 -6.73 16.01
N ARG A 446 -21.28 -5.58 15.69
CA ARG A 446 -22.43 -5.47 14.78
C ARG A 446 -22.04 -4.94 13.40
N VAL A 447 -21.21 -3.89 13.37
CA VAL A 447 -20.82 -3.21 12.13
C VAL A 447 -19.92 -4.10 11.28
N VAL A 448 -18.95 -4.81 11.87
CA VAL A 448 -17.98 -5.61 11.12
C VAL A 448 -18.64 -6.74 10.31
N PRO A 449 -19.53 -7.57 10.89
CA PRO A 449 -20.22 -8.57 10.08
C PRO A 449 -21.05 -7.96 8.95
N ILE A 450 -21.69 -6.81 9.18
CA ILE A 450 -22.54 -6.13 8.18
C ILE A 450 -21.67 -5.60 7.03
N MET A 451 -20.62 -4.82 7.33
CA MET A 451 -19.76 -4.23 6.32
C MET A 451 -19.03 -5.29 5.49
N ALA A 452 -18.52 -6.35 6.14
CA ALA A 452 -17.88 -7.46 5.45
C ALA A 452 -18.87 -8.22 4.57
N SER A 453 -20.10 -8.46 5.05
CA SER A 453 -21.12 -9.16 4.25
C SER A 453 -21.54 -8.36 3.02
N ILE A 454 -21.76 -7.05 3.16
CA ILE A 454 -22.09 -6.17 2.02
C ILE A 454 -20.98 -6.26 0.96
N TYR A 455 -19.72 -6.11 1.38
CA TYR A 455 -18.58 -6.14 0.47
C TYR A 455 -18.40 -7.50 -0.19
N ILE A 456 -18.40 -8.58 0.60
CA ILE A 456 -18.23 -9.95 0.10
C ILE A 456 -19.35 -10.30 -0.88
N LEU A 457 -20.61 -9.97 -0.58
CA LEU A 457 -21.73 -10.25 -1.48
C LEU A 457 -21.62 -9.45 -2.79
N ALA A 458 -21.21 -8.19 -2.72
CA ALA A 458 -20.96 -7.39 -3.93
C ALA A 458 -19.84 -8.01 -4.77
N ALA A 459 -18.71 -8.37 -4.15
CA ALA A 459 -17.58 -8.98 -4.84
C ALA A 459 -17.94 -10.35 -5.44
N LEU A 460 -18.64 -11.19 -4.67
CA LEU A 460 -19.14 -12.48 -5.15
C LEU A 460 -20.12 -12.31 -6.31
N THR A 461 -20.95 -11.26 -6.33
CA THR A 461 -21.84 -10.99 -7.46
C THR A 461 -21.04 -10.68 -8.72
N VAL A 462 -20.01 -9.84 -8.65
CA VAL A 462 -19.09 -9.59 -9.77
C VAL A 462 -18.42 -10.88 -10.23
N ILE A 463 -17.96 -11.70 -9.28
CA ILE A 463 -17.29 -12.98 -9.56
C ILE A 463 -18.24 -13.98 -10.19
N ILE A 464 -19.51 -14.06 -9.76
CA ILE A 464 -20.52 -14.96 -10.31
C ILE A 464 -20.90 -14.55 -11.74
N ILE A 465 -21.05 -13.25 -12.00
CA ILE A 465 -21.29 -12.73 -13.36
C ILE A 465 -20.13 -13.11 -14.29
N ASN A 466 -18.91 -13.12 -13.75
CA ASN A 466 -17.67 -13.47 -14.46
C ASN A 466 -17.19 -14.89 -14.14
N ILE A 467 -18.06 -15.83 -13.74
CA ILE A 467 -17.62 -17.11 -13.15
C ILE A 467 -16.80 -17.98 -14.11
N GLN A 468 -17.03 -17.83 -15.40
CA GLN A 468 -16.27 -18.52 -16.46
C GLN A 468 -14.77 -18.17 -16.40
N ASN A 469 -14.44 -17.02 -15.84
CA ASN A 469 -13.11 -16.46 -15.81
C ASN A 469 -12.27 -16.89 -14.61
N ILE A 470 -12.84 -17.68 -13.70
CA ILE A 470 -12.17 -18.08 -12.46
C ILE A 470 -10.88 -18.86 -12.75
N GLY A 471 -10.91 -19.78 -13.72
CA GLY A 471 -9.73 -20.56 -14.12
C GLY A 471 -8.59 -19.68 -14.64
N PRO A 472 -8.82 -18.87 -15.70
CA PRO A 472 -7.84 -17.94 -16.24
C PRO A 472 -7.25 -16.98 -15.21
N ALA A 473 -8.07 -16.40 -14.32
CA ALA A 473 -7.54 -15.49 -13.31
C ALA A 473 -6.64 -16.18 -12.28
N PHE A 474 -6.99 -17.39 -11.82
CA PHE A 474 -6.09 -18.13 -10.93
C PHE A 474 -4.80 -18.56 -11.63
N ALA A 475 -4.86 -18.88 -12.93
CA ALA A 475 -3.67 -19.11 -13.74
C ALA A 475 -2.79 -17.84 -13.79
N ALA A 476 -3.37 -16.68 -14.12
CA ALA A 476 -2.65 -15.40 -14.14
C ALA A 476 -2.03 -15.03 -12.78
N ILE A 477 -2.74 -15.29 -11.68
CA ILE A 477 -2.23 -15.08 -10.32
C ILE A 477 -1.00 -15.96 -10.06
N VAL A 478 -1.04 -17.25 -10.40
CA VAL A 478 0.08 -18.17 -10.14
C VAL A 478 1.24 -17.91 -11.09
N GLU A 479 0.97 -17.79 -12.39
CA GLU A 479 1.99 -17.55 -13.42
C GLU A 479 2.67 -16.20 -13.20
N GLY A 480 1.89 -15.15 -12.92
CA GLY A 480 2.42 -13.82 -12.61
C GLY A 480 3.31 -13.81 -11.36
N ALA A 481 3.00 -14.64 -10.35
CA ALA A 481 3.77 -14.70 -9.11
C ALA A 481 5.16 -15.31 -9.28
N PHE A 482 5.33 -16.19 -10.28
CA PHE A 482 6.58 -16.90 -10.58
C PHE A 482 7.21 -16.49 -11.91
N SER A 483 6.68 -15.46 -12.58
CA SER A 483 7.17 -15.00 -13.88
C SER A 483 8.52 -14.26 -13.75
N PRO A 484 9.57 -14.70 -14.45
CA PRO A 484 10.85 -14.00 -14.50
C PRO A 484 10.77 -12.66 -15.24
N SER A 485 9.80 -12.50 -16.14
CA SER A 485 9.66 -11.33 -17.03
C SER A 485 8.78 -10.22 -16.45
N ALA A 486 8.41 -10.29 -15.17
CA ALA A 486 7.66 -9.22 -14.54
C ALA A 486 8.52 -7.94 -14.49
N LEU A 487 7.98 -6.85 -15.06
CA LEU A 487 8.54 -5.49 -15.24
C LEU A 487 9.19 -4.84 -14.00
N LYS A 488 9.25 -5.51 -12.85
CA LYS A 488 9.58 -4.96 -11.53
C LYS A 488 10.48 -5.87 -10.70
N GLY A 489 11.54 -6.44 -11.28
CA GLY A 489 12.53 -7.25 -10.55
C GLY A 489 12.20 -8.74 -10.45
N GLY A 490 11.43 -9.27 -11.41
CA GLY A 490 11.06 -10.69 -11.48
C GLY A 490 10.27 -11.17 -10.24
N VAL A 491 10.44 -12.43 -9.87
CA VAL A 491 9.73 -13.08 -8.75
C VAL A 491 9.93 -12.34 -7.42
N ILE A 492 11.14 -11.84 -7.16
CA ILE A 492 11.48 -11.18 -5.89
C ILE A 492 10.69 -9.87 -5.74
N GLY A 493 10.59 -9.07 -6.79
CA GLY A 493 9.84 -7.82 -6.73
C GLY A 493 8.33 -8.03 -6.57
N VAL A 494 7.75 -9.00 -7.29
CA VAL A 494 6.32 -9.36 -7.13
C VAL A 494 6.04 -9.86 -5.72
N LEU A 495 6.94 -10.67 -5.15
CA LEU A 495 6.88 -11.13 -3.76
C LEU A 495 6.87 -9.97 -2.79
N ILE A 496 7.80 -9.02 -2.93
CA ILE A 496 7.92 -7.88 -2.02
C ILE A 496 6.66 -7.01 -2.06
N VAL A 497 6.14 -6.71 -3.26
CA VAL A 497 4.89 -5.95 -3.40
C VAL A 497 3.74 -6.66 -2.70
N GLY A 498 3.60 -7.97 -2.90
CA GLY A 498 2.56 -8.77 -2.26
C GLY A 498 2.70 -8.80 -0.72
N PHE A 499 3.89 -9.08 -0.20
CA PHE A 499 4.14 -9.11 1.25
C PHE A 499 3.99 -7.75 1.91
N GLN A 500 4.52 -6.69 1.30
CA GLN A 500 4.38 -5.33 1.82
C GLN A 500 2.90 -4.96 1.98
N ARG A 501 2.08 -5.25 0.96
CA ARG A 501 0.66 -4.89 0.96
C ARG A 501 -0.15 -5.76 1.90
N ALA A 502 0.13 -7.07 1.96
CA ALA A 502 -0.51 -7.94 2.95
C ALA A 502 -0.15 -7.56 4.39
N ALA A 503 1.10 -7.20 4.66
CA ALA A 503 1.52 -6.77 6.00
C ALA A 503 0.81 -5.49 6.46
N PHE A 504 0.57 -4.55 5.54
CA PHE A 504 -0.24 -3.36 5.82
C PHE A 504 -1.72 -3.70 6.07
N SER A 505 -2.26 -4.67 5.33
CA SER A 505 -3.67 -5.06 5.43
C SER A 505 -3.97 -5.77 6.76
N ASN A 506 -3.31 -6.89 7.04
CA ASN A 506 -3.64 -7.70 8.22
C ASN A 506 -2.86 -7.31 9.48
N GLU A 507 -1.85 -6.45 9.37
CA GLU A 507 -0.99 -5.99 10.46
C GLU A 507 -0.37 -7.15 11.29
N ALA A 508 -0.09 -8.28 10.66
CA ALA A 508 0.49 -9.44 11.33
C ALA A 508 1.94 -9.16 11.73
N GLY A 509 2.25 -9.32 13.03
CA GLY A 509 3.59 -9.01 13.55
C GLY A 509 3.81 -7.52 13.83
N VAL A 510 2.83 -6.66 13.51
CA VAL A 510 2.84 -5.25 13.90
C VAL A 510 2.51 -5.09 15.39
N GLY A 511 1.61 -5.90 15.94
CA GLY A 511 1.30 -5.95 17.38
C GLY A 511 0.11 -5.09 17.84
N SER A 512 -0.53 -4.34 16.96
CA SER A 512 -1.73 -3.51 17.23
C SER A 512 -2.91 -4.35 17.76
N ALA A 513 -3.27 -5.44 17.09
CA ALA A 513 -4.40 -6.30 17.45
C ALA A 513 -4.30 -6.91 18.85
N ALA A 514 -3.07 -7.16 19.32
CA ALA A 514 -2.83 -7.64 20.68
C ALA A 514 -3.38 -6.68 21.74
N ILE A 515 -3.55 -5.39 21.42
CA ILE A 515 -4.19 -4.40 22.30
C ILE A 515 -5.69 -4.71 22.45
N ALA A 516 -6.41 -4.96 21.35
CA ALA A 516 -7.82 -5.36 21.37
C ALA A 516 -8.00 -6.70 22.10
N HIS A 517 -7.26 -7.72 21.67
CA HIS A 517 -7.35 -9.07 22.22
C HIS A 517 -6.99 -9.14 23.70
N SER A 518 -6.12 -8.26 24.20
CA SER A 518 -5.83 -8.20 25.63
C SER A 518 -7.07 -7.95 26.49
N THR A 519 -8.16 -7.41 25.93
CA THR A 519 -9.39 -7.06 26.66
C THR A 519 -10.37 -8.23 26.80
N ALA A 520 -10.16 -9.34 26.09
CA ALA A 520 -11.06 -10.49 26.07
C ALA A 520 -11.18 -11.19 27.42
N LYS A 521 -12.35 -11.71 27.76
CA LYS A 521 -12.58 -12.54 28.94
C LYS A 521 -11.94 -13.91 28.75
N THR A 522 -10.83 -14.17 29.44
CA THR A 522 -10.15 -15.46 29.37
C THR A 522 -9.18 -15.69 30.54
N ASN A 523 -9.11 -16.95 30.97
CA ASN A 523 -8.10 -17.45 31.90
C ASN A 523 -6.85 -18.00 31.19
N HIS A 524 -6.90 -18.12 29.86
CA HIS A 524 -5.90 -18.81 29.07
C HIS A 524 -5.39 -17.92 27.94
N PRO A 525 -4.18 -17.35 28.05
CA PRO A 525 -3.64 -16.47 27.02
C PRO A 525 -3.66 -17.06 25.59
N PRO A 526 -3.35 -18.36 25.36
CA PRO A 526 -3.42 -18.94 24.03
C PRO A 526 -4.82 -18.94 23.39
N SER A 527 -5.90 -18.81 24.15
CA SER A 527 -7.25 -18.72 23.58
C SER A 527 -7.37 -17.54 22.62
N GLU A 528 -6.84 -16.38 23.00
CA GLU A 528 -6.85 -15.20 22.12
C GLU A 528 -5.86 -15.34 20.97
N GLY A 529 -4.75 -16.05 21.18
CA GLY A 529 -3.90 -16.44 20.06
C GLY A 529 -4.67 -17.23 19.00
N PHE A 530 -5.50 -18.21 19.41
CA PHE A 530 -6.34 -18.97 18.49
C PHE A 530 -7.37 -18.08 17.80
N VAL A 531 -8.10 -17.23 18.55
CA VAL A 531 -9.11 -16.32 17.95
C VAL A 531 -8.45 -15.41 16.91
N ALA A 532 -7.28 -14.84 17.23
CA ALA A 532 -6.53 -13.95 16.35
C ALA A 532 -6.05 -14.61 15.04
N LEU A 533 -5.98 -15.96 14.96
CA LEU A 533 -5.71 -16.65 13.69
C LEU A 533 -6.72 -16.28 12.60
N LEU A 534 -7.95 -15.94 12.98
CA LEU A 534 -9.00 -15.62 12.02
C LEU A 534 -8.81 -14.25 11.37
N GLU A 535 -8.06 -13.32 11.99
CA GLU A 535 -7.94 -11.96 11.46
C GLU A 535 -7.25 -11.94 10.09
N PRO A 536 -6.00 -12.45 9.91
CA PRO A 536 -5.34 -12.39 8.61
C PRO A 536 -6.04 -13.24 7.54
N PHE A 537 -6.77 -14.26 7.96
CA PHE A 537 -7.59 -15.08 7.07
C PHE A 537 -8.78 -14.31 6.51
N ILE A 538 -9.58 -13.68 7.37
CA ILE A 538 -10.74 -12.87 6.95
C ILE A 538 -10.26 -11.69 6.10
N ASP A 539 -9.23 -11.00 6.58
CA ASP A 539 -8.70 -9.77 5.98
C ASP A 539 -8.05 -10.01 4.61
N THR A 540 -6.96 -10.77 4.60
CA THR A 540 -6.10 -10.86 3.42
C THR A 540 -6.48 -12.06 2.54
N VAL A 541 -6.73 -13.22 3.15
CA VAL A 541 -6.99 -14.45 2.38
C VAL A 541 -8.38 -14.41 1.73
N VAL A 542 -9.38 -13.83 2.40
CA VAL A 542 -10.73 -13.70 1.86
C VAL A 542 -10.96 -12.33 1.23
N VAL A 543 -10.99 -11.25 2.01
CA VAL A 543 -11.42 -9.93 1.50
C VAL A 543 -10.48 -9.41 0.41
N CYS A 544 -9.16 -9.36 0.65
CA CYS A 544 -8.22 -8.87 -0.37
C CYS A 544 -8.18 -9.75 -1.63
N THR A 545 -8.31 -11.06 -1.51
CA THR A 545 -8.38 -11.96 -2.68
C THR A 545 -9.63 -11.68 -3.51
N LEU A 546 -10.78 -11.46 -2.88
CA LEU A 546 -12.00 -11.07 -3.58
C LEU A 546 -11.83 -9.73 -4.30
N THR A 547 -11.21 -8.74 -3.65
CA THR A 547 -10.87 -7.46 -4.28
C THR A 547 -9.97 -7.65 -5.51
N ALA A 548 -8.90 -8.43 -5.37
CA ALA A 548 -7.98 -8.70 -6.46
C ALA A 548 -8.67 -9.41 -7.62
N LEU A 549 -9.52 -10.40 -7.37
CA LEU A 549 -10.29 -11.09 -8.40
C LEU A 549 -11.23 -10.13 -9.14
N VAL A 550 -11.88 -9.21 -8.44
CA VAL A 550 -12.71 -8.16 -9.09
C VAL A 550 -11.86 -7.30 -10.04
N LEU A 551 -10.69 -6.85 -9.60
CA LEU A 551 -9.79 -6.04 -10.44
C LEU A 551 -9.20 -6.81 -11.63
N ILE A 552 -8.93 -8.10 -11.45
CA ILE A 552 -8.42 -8.98 -12.49
C ILE A 552 -9.52 -9.25 -13.53
N PHE A 553 -10.72 -9.63 -13.09
CA PHE A 553 -11.85 -9.93 -13.99
C PHE A 553 -12.32 -8.75 -14.82
N THR A 554 -12.16 -7.54 -14.30
CA THR A 554 -12.59 -6.31 -14.98
C THR A 554 -11.49 -5.70 -15.85
N GLY A 555 -10.28 -6.27 -15.85
CA GLY A 555 -9.12 -5.69 -16.55
C GLY A 555 -8.58 -4.39 -15.93
N MET A 556 -9.19 -3.89 -14.86
CA MET A 556 -8.82 -2.61 -14.23
C MET A 556 -7.43 -2.64 -13.58
N HIS A 557 -6.87 -3.82 -13.36
CA HIS A 557 -5.50 -3.96 -12.88
C HIS A 557 -4.42 -3.47 -13.88
N GLU A 558 -4.75 -3.35 -15.17
CA GLU A 558 -3.81 -2.89 -16.21
C GLU A 558 -3.91 -1.37 -16.47
N VAL A 559 -4.83 -0.66 -15.81
CA VAL A 559 -4.97 0.80 -16.00
C VAL A 559 -3.80 1.52 -15.33
N GLU A 560 -2.98 2.21 -16.13
CA GLU A 560 -1.92 3.08 -15.64
C GLU A 560 -2.49 4.43 -15.16
N GLY A 561 -2.00 4.92 -14.02
CA GLY A 561 -2.32 6.25 -13.49
C GLY A 561 -3.57 6.35 -12.61
N MET A 562 -4.38 5.29 -12.51
CA MET A 562 -5.46 5.18 -11.52
C MET A 562 -5.07 4.24 -10.37
N ALA A 563 -5.38 4.63 -9.13
CA ALA A 563 -5.02 3.85 -7.94
C ALA A 563 -6.07 4.02 -6.83
N GLY A 564 -5.99 3.14 -5.84
CA GLY A 564 -6.74 3.30 -4.59
C GLY A 564 -8.20 2.84 -4.66
N ALA A 565 -9.04 3.42 -3.77
CA ALA A 565 -10.44 3.01 -3.62
C ALA A 565 -11.28 3.30 -4.88
N GLN A 566 -10.94 4.38 -5.59
CA GLN A 566 -11.61 4.77 -6.83
C GLN A 566 -11.44 3.71 -7.93
N LEU A 567 -10.22 3.18 -8.12
CA LEU A 567 -9.97 2.10 -9.08
C LEU A 567 -10.88 0.88 -8.81
N THR A 568 -11.03 0.54 -7.53
CA THR A 568 -11.94 -0.55 -7.14
C THR A 568 -13.39 -0.16 -7.43
N SER A 569 -13.81 1.06 -7.07
CA SER A 569 -15.15 1.57 -7.37
C SER A 569 -15.50 1.49 -8.86
N ASP A 570 -14.56 1.87 -9.73
CA ASP A 570 -14.75 1.83 -11.17
C ASP A 570 -14.82 0.40 -11.69
N ALA A 571 -14.01 -0.52 -11.14
CA ALA A 571 -14.11 -1.95 -11.43
C ALA A 571 -15.48 -2.54 -11.05
N PHE A 572 -16.03 -2.17 -9.89
CA PHE A 572 -17.38 -2.58 -9.51
C PHE A 572 -18.44 -1.95 -10.43
N GLY A 573 -18.27 -0.67 -10.78
CA GLY A 573 -19.17 0.09 -11.64
C GLY A 573 -19.22 -0.40 -13.09
N SER A 574 -18.13 -0.98 -13.60
CA SER A 574 -18.07 -1.53 -14.97
C SER A 574 -18.97 -2.75 -15.17
N VAL A 575 -19.27 -3.49 -14.09
CA VAL A 575 -20.15 -4.66 -14.11
C VAL A 575 -21.60 -4.28 -13.78
N LEU A 576 -21.82 -3.47 -12.74
CA LEU A 576 -23.14 -2.97 -12.36
C LEU A 576 -23.07 -1.49 -11.96
N SER A 577 -23.79 -0.65 -12.67
CA SER A 577 -23.73 0.82 -12.54
C SER A 577 -24.13 1.37 -11.17
N TRP A 578 -24.85 0.61 -10.34
CA TRP A 578 -25.29 1.01 -9.00
C TRP A 578 -24.37 0.51 -7.88
N PHE A 579 -23.39 -0.35 -8.17
CA PHE A 579 -22.44 -0.84 -7.18
C PHE A 579 -21.52 0.23 -6.56
N PRO A 580 -21.13 1.31 -7.26
CA PRO A 580 -20.37 2.39 -6.62
C PRO A 580 -21.04 2.98 -5.37
N TYR A 581 -22.38 3.05 -5.32
CA TYR A 581 -23.11 3.50 -4.14
C TYR A 581 -23.06 2.49 -2.98
N VAL A 582 -23.12 1.19 -3.29
CA VAL A 582 -22.96 0.11 -2.31
C VAL A 582 -21.56 0.15 -1.73
N LEU A 583 -20.56 0.33 -2.59
CA LEU A 583 -19.16 0.42 -2.18
C LEU A 583 -18.92 1.68 -1.34
N ALA A 584 -19.49 2.83 -1.69
CA ALA A 584 -19.39 4.04 -0.87
C ALA A 584 -19.91 3.82 0.56
N LEU A 585 -21.05 3.14 0.72
CA LEU A 585 -21.56 2.75 2.04
C LEU A 585 -20.61 1.79 2.77
N ALA A 586 -20.13 0.75 2.09
CA ALA A 586 -19.21 -0.22 2.68
C ALA A 586 -17.90 0.46 3.13
N VAL A 587 -17.32 1.29 2.27
CA VAL A 587 -16.11 2.08 2.52
C VAL A 587 -16.27 2.98 3.74
N PHE A 588 -17.39 3.69 3.86
CA PHE A 588 -17.67 4.50 5.04
C PHE A 588 -17.71 3.66 6.31
N LEU A 589 -18.38 2.49 6.28
CA LEU A 589 -18.44 1.59 7.44
C LEU A 589 -17.07 1.01 7.79
N PHE A 590 -16.25 0.66 6.79
CA PHE A 590 -14.86 0.23 6.97
C PHE A 590 -14.04 1.31 7.67
N ALA A 591 -14.02 2.53 7.12
CA ALA A 591 -13.30 3.67 7.69
C ALA A 591 -13.78 3.98 9.12
N PHE A 592 -15.10 4.04 9.32
CA PHE A 592 -15.72 4.30 10.63
C PHE A 592 -15.30 3.27 11.68
N SER A 593 -15.38 1.98 11.35
CA SER A 593 -15.00 0.91 12.28
C SER A 593 -13.50 0.91 12.60
N THR A 594 -12.66 1.26 11.62
CA THR A 594 -11.21 1.41 11.77
C THR A 594 -10.89 2.55 12.73
N MET A 595 -11.49 3.73 12.54
CA MET A 595 -11.30 4.89 13.42
C MET A 595 -11.64 4.59 14.88
N ILE A 596 -12.74 3.88 15.13
CA ILE A 596 -13.15 3.51 16.48
C ILE A 596 -12.12 2.58 17.14
N SER A 597 -11.62 1.59 16.39
CA SER A 597 -10.69 0.58 16.90
C SER A 597 -9.31 1.17 17.17
N TRP A 598 -8.77 1.93 16.20
CA TRP A 598 -7.48 2.60 16.33
C TRP A 598 -7.48 3.71 17.38
N SER A 599 -8.62 4.36 17.62
CA SER A 599 -8.77 5.25 18.78
C SER A 599 -8.44 4.53 20.09
N TYR A 600 -8.87 3.28 20.25
CA TYR A 600 -8.53 2.48 21.44
C TYR A 600 -7.05 2.10 21.46
N TYR A 601 -6.47 1.71 20.33
CA TYR A 601 -5.08 1.25 20.24
C TYR A 601 -4.12 2.38 20.61
N GLY A 602 -4.28 3.53 19.96
CA GLY A 602 -3.47 4.71 20.25
C GLY A 602 -3.73 5.24 21.66
N MET A 603 -4.94 5.16 22.21
CA MET A 603 -5.21 5.54 23.60
C MET A 603 -4.44 4.65 24.60
N ARG A 604 -4.30 3.34 24.34
CA ARG A 604 -3.53 2.44 25.21
C ARG A 604 -2.03 2.73 25.12
N ALA A 605 -1.53 3.07 23.93
CA ALA A 605 -0.16 3.55 23.77
C ALA A 605 0.08 4.91 24.45
N TRP A 606 -0.84 5.85 24.30
CA TRP A 606 -0.80 7.18 24.93
C TRP A 606 -0.78 7.08 26.46
N THR A 607 -1.64 6.25 27.05
CA THR A 607 -1.67 6.04 28.50
C THR A 607 -0.45 5.31 29.06
N TYR A 608 0.29 4.58 28.22
CA TYR A 608 1.60 4.04 28.59
C TYR A 608 2.63 5.17 28.77
N LEU A 609 2.61 6.17 27.89
CA LEU A 609 3.54 7.30 27.91
C LEU A 609 3.20 8.35 28.98
N PHE A 610 1.93 8.75 29.07
CA PHE A 610 1.48 9.89 29.86
C PHE A 610 0.70 9.50 31.12
N GLY A 611 0.57 8.20 31.39
CA GLY A 611 -0.07 7.66 32.58
C GLY A 611 -1.53 7.26 32.38
N LYS A 612 -2.05 6.52 33.36
CA LYS A 612 -3.33 5.77 33.27
C LYS A 612 -4.55 6.54 33.80
N SER A 613 -4.49 7.87 33.87
CA SER A 613 -5.60 8.64 34.43
C SER A 613 -6.76 8.80 33.43
N LYS A 614 -8.00 8.89 33.92
CA LYS A 614 -9.17 9.13 33.05
C LYS A 614 -9.08 10.46 32.30
N LYS A 615 -8.44 11.48 32.90
CA LYS A 615 -8.20 12.78 32.25
C LYS A 615 -7.29 12.63 31.03
N VAL A 616 -6.23 11.85 31.15
CA VAL A 616 -5.29 11.56 30.04
C VAL A 616 -5.97 10.79 28.92
N GLU A 617 -6.81 9.79 29.25
CA GLU A 617 -7.64 9.09 28.25
C GLU A 617 -8.62 10.03 27.55
N PHE A 618 -9.25 10.96 28.28
CA PHE A 618 -10.20 11.91 27.70
C PHE A 618 -9.52 12.91 26.75
N VAL A 619 -8.37 13.48 27.15
CA VAL A 619 -7.57 14.36 26.28
C VAL A 619 -7.22 13.67 24.97
N TYR A 620 -6.78 12.41 25.03
CA TYR A 620 -6.48 11.63 23.83
C TYR A 620 -7.69 11.51 22.90
N LYS A 621 -8.86 11.15 23.45
CA LYS A 621 -10.10 11.02 22.66
C LYS A 621 -10.46 12.34 21.98
N MET A 622 -10.36 13.47 22.69
CA MET A 622 -10.67 14.79 22.11
C MET A 622 -9.71 15.15 20.97
N LEU A 623 -8.40 14.91 21.16
CA LEU A 623 -7.42 15.08 20.08
C LEU A 623 -7.75 14.19 18.89
N PHE A 624 -8.06 12.91 19.13
CA PHE A 624 -8.41 11.97 18.08
C PHE A 624 -9.59 12.45 17.25
N LEU A 625 -10.65 12.99 17.87
CA LEU A 625 -11.81 13.55 17.16
C LEU A 625 -11.47 14.80 16.35
N VAL A 626 -10.56 15.66 16.84
CA VAL A 626 -10.07 16.82 16.07
C VAL A 626 -9.34 16.33 14.81
N PHE A 627 -8.49 15.32 14.93
CA PHE A 627 -7.77 14.73 13.79
C PHE A 627 -8.70 14.06 12.77
N VAL A 628 -9.88 13.56 13.16
CA VAL A 628 -10.90 13.09 12.20
C VAL A 628 -11.38 14.24 11.32
N VAL A 629 -11.67 15.40 11.92
CA VAL A 629 -12.11 16.60 11.17
C VAL A 629 -10.99 17.08 10.26
N VAL A 630 -9.77 17.19 10.78
CA VAL A 630 -8.60 17.62 9.99
C VAL A 630 -8.36 16.66 8.82
N GLY A 631 -8.42 15.35 9.07
CA GLY A 631 -8.26 14.29 8.05
C GLY A 631 -9.23 14.44 6.88
N ALA A 632 -10.51 14.64 7.17
CA ALA A 632 -11.54 14.81 6.16
C ALA A 632 -11.48 16.17 5.43
N SER A 633 -10.88 17.19 6.05
CA SER A 633 -10.88 18.57 5.53
C SER A 633 -9.66 18.89 4.66
N VAL A 634 -8.60 18.09 4.76
CA VAL A 634 -7.28 18.44 4.22
C VAL A 634 -6.74 17.30 3.37
N SER A 635 -6.17 17.64 2.22
CA SER A 635 -5.31 16.71 1.48
C SER A 635 -3.95 16.63 2.19
N LEU A 636 -3.60 15.44 2.68
CA LEU A 636 -2.57 15.22 3.70
C LEU A 636 -1.41 14.34 3.22
N GLY A 637 -1.20 14.22 1.91
CA GLY A 637 -0.25 13.31 1.25
C GLY A 637 0.91 12.81 2.13
N ALA A 638 1.86 13.67 2.46
CA ALA A 638 3.04 13.29 3.24
C ALA A 638 2.72 12.82 4.68
N VAL A 639 1.67 13.36 5.30
CA VAL A 639 1.23 12.96 6.65
C VAL A 639 0.62 11.56 6.63
N LEU A 640 -0.07 11.20 5.56
CA LEU A 640 -0.64 9.86 5.38
C LEU A 640 0.49 8.85 5.17
N ASP A 641 1.45 9.16 4.28
CA ASP A 641 2.64 8.34 4.05
C ASP A 641 3.46 8.17 5.34
N PHE A 642 3.64 9.25 6.10
CA PHE A 642 4.33 9.21 7.40
C PHE A 642 3.68 8.18 8.32
N SER A 643 2.36 8.16 8.36
CA SER A 643 1.65 7.30 9.29
C SER A 643 1.65 5.84 8.89
N ASP A 644 1.60 5.54 7.59
CA ASP A 644 1.78 4.18 7.08
C ASP A 644 3.17 3.65 7.47
N MET A 645 4.20 4.49 7.35
CA MET A 645 5.53 4.16 7.84
C MET A 645 5.55 3.87 9.35
N MET A 646 4.81 4.64 10.17
CA MET A 646 4.72 4.40 11.61
C MET A 646 4.07 3.06 11.96
N ILE A 647 3.03 2.63 11.23
CA ILE A 647 2.41 1.31 11.40
C ILE A 647 3.45 0.21 11.18
N LEU A 648 4.17 0.24 10.06
CA LEU A 648 5.20 -0.77 9.80
C LEU A 648 6.35 -0.69 10.80
N ALA A 649 6.75 0.51 11.20
CA ALA A 649 7.82 0.71 12.17
C ALA A 649 7.54 0.02 13.52
N MET A 650 6.26 -0.06 13.93
CA MET A 650 5.87 -0.76 15.17
C MET A 650 6.27 -2.23 15.16
N SER A 651 6.34 -2.86 13.97
CA SER A 651 6.76 -4.26 13.86
C SER A 651 8.21 -4.49 14.29
N PHE A 652 9.07 -3.47 14.19
CA PHE A 652 10.47 -3.58 14.59
C PHE A 652 10.61 -3.92 16.09
N PRO A 653 10.19 -3.06 17.05
CA PRO A 653 10.25 -3.42 18.47
C PRO A 653 9.36 -4.63 18.80
N ASN A 654 8.24 -4.81 18.09
CA ASN A 654 7.30 -5.88 18.38
C ASN A 654 7.89 -7.28 18.11
N ILE A 655 8.33 -7.54 16.88
CA ILE A 655 8.86 -8.83 16.46
C ILE A 655 10.07 -9.25 17.29
N ILE A 656 10.96 -8.30 17.67
CA ILE A 656 12.07 -8.58 18.59
C ILE A 656 11.54 -9.21 19.90
N GLY A 657 10.50 -8.62 20.48
CA GLY A 657 9.84 -9.16 21.67
C GLY A 657 9.24 -10.53 21.43
N LEU A 658 8.50 -10.71 20.33
CA LEU A 658 7.87 -11.98 19.98
C LEU A 658 8.91 -13.11 19.85
N TYR A 659 10.06 -12.85 19.20
CA TYR A 659 11.15 -13.80 19.07
C TYR A 659 11.70 -14.23 20.42
N LEU A 660 12.09 -13.26 21.25
CA LEU A 660 12.67 -13.50 22.57
C LEU A 660 11.70 -14.21 23.54
N MET A 661 10.39 -14.09 23.30
CA MET A 661 9.34 -14.71 24.11
C MET A 661 8.69 -15.93 23.47
N SER A 662 9.10 -16.31 22.25
CA SER A 662 8.50 -17.41 21.48
C SER A 662 8.53 -18.76 22.21
N GLY A 663 9.60 -19.03 22.96
CA GLY A 663 9.72 -20.26 23.76
C GLY A 663 8.68 -20.36 24.88
N GLU A 664 8.34 -19.23 25.51
CA GLU A 664 7.32 -19.17 26.55
C GLU A 664 5.92 -19.35 25.96
N VAL A 665 5.63 -18.71 24.83
CA VAL A 665 4.36 -18.87 24.11
C VAL A 665 4.16 -20.32 23.67
N LYS A 666 5.22 -20.99 23.17
CA LYS A 666 5.16 -22.40 22.80
C LYS A 666 4.79 -23.29 23.99
N LYS A 667 5.36 -23.03 25.17
CA LYS A 667 5.05 -23.77 26.40
C LYS A 667 3.59 -23.58 26.82
N ASP A 668 3.07 -22.35 26.75
CA ASP A 668 1.67 -22.07 27.08
C ASP A 668 0.72 -22.75 26.09
N LEU A 669 1.07 -22.77 24.79
CA LEU A 669 0.31 -23.47 23.76
C LEU A 669 0.26 -24.97 24.03
N ASP A 670 1.37 -25.59 24.44
CA ASP A 670 1.41 -27.03 24.73
C ASP A 670 0.52 -27.38 25.94
N ASP A 671 0.61 -26.60 27.02
CA ASP A 671 -0.28 -26.76 28.19
C ASP A 671 -1.76 -26.57 27.82
N TYR A 672 -2.06 -25.55 27.01
CA TYR A 672 -3.40 -25.29 26.53
C TYR A 672 -3.96 -26.46 25.71
N LEU A 673 -3.16 -27.03 24.80
CA LEU A 673 -3.58 -28.16 23.97
C LEU A 673 -3.83 -29.43 24.80
N ILE A 674 -3.05 -29.66 25.86
CA ILE A 674 -3.29 -30.76 26.81
C ILE A 674 -4.65 -30.58 27.48
N LYS A 675 -4.93 -29.38 28.02
CA LYS A 675 -6.22 -29.06 28.66
C LYS A 675 -7.39 -29.15 27.68
N LEU A 676 -7.22 -28.69 26.44
CA LEU A 676 -8.23 -28.77 25.40
C LEU A 676 -8.59 -30.23 25.09
N LYS A 677 -7.58 -31.10 24.89
CA LYS A 677 -7.79 -32.53 24.62
C LYS A 677 -8.43 -33.26 25.80
N ALA A 678 -8.06 -32.88 27.02
CA ALA A 678 -8.64 -33.41 28.25
C ALA A 678 -10.03 -32.83 28.58
N ASN A 679 -10.58 -31.94 27.74
CA ASN A 679 -11.85 -31.23 27.98
C ASN A 679 -11.90 -30.46 29.32
N LEU A 680 -10.75 -29.96 29.78
CA LEU A 680 -10.61 -29.20 31.03
C LEU A 680 -10.85 -27.70 30.87
N LEU A 681 -11.02 -27.22 29.63
CA LEU A 681 -11.38 -25.83 29.37
C LEU A 681 -12.89 -25.63 29.61
N TYR A 682 -13.26 -24.45 30.12
CA TYR A 682 -14.66 -24.07 30.28
C TYR A 682 -15.42 -24.24 28.96
N LYS A 683 -16.55 -24.96 28.99
CA LYS A 683 -17.47 -25.07 27.86
C LYS A 683 -18.84 -24.60 28.29
N LYS A 684 -19.39 -23.64 27.55
CA LYS A 684 -20.76 -23.20 27.77
C LYS A 684 -21.68 -24.40 27.56
N LYS A 685 -22.45 -24.77 28.58
CA LYS A 685 -23.49 -25.81 28.43
C LYS A 685 -24.45 -25.34 27.34
N GLY A 686 -24.62 -26.15 26.29
CA GLY A 686 -25.58 -25.82 25.24
C GLY A 686 -26.97 -25.63 25.84
N LYS A 687 -27.77 -24.71 25.30
CA LYS A 687 -29.22 -24.83 25.44
C LYS A 687 -29.58 -26.16 24.77
N ALA A 688 -30.07 -27.11 25.55
CA ALA A 688 -30.61 -28.37 25.06
C ALA A 688 -31.76 -28.10 24.07
#